data_AF-A0A7S4MKX9-F1
#
_entry.id   AF-A0A7S4MKX9-F1
#
_cell.length_a   1.000
_cell.length_b   1.000
_cell.length_c   1.000
_cell.angle_alpha   90.00
_cell.angle_beta   90.00
_cell.angle_gamma   90.00
#
_symmetry.space_group_name_H-M   'P 1'
#
loop_
_entity.id
_entity.type
_entity.pdbx_description
1 polymer ?
#
loop_
_entity_poly.entity_id
_entity_poly.type
_entity_poly.pdbx_seq_one_letter_code
_entity_poly.pdbx_strand_id
1 'polypeptide(L)'
;KFILTEIVARVAKKILFGRMRQLHTADEYEYQALIADYYNLLFDHTQEAQKYWCQTIKNSLLKRFTNALFAEERDRTYDLRASISMVALFLRMNNICDFEFDSGAVEEVFEYDYDMHCSTDYSCCPLFTSDDIVKISAAERSIHQIDFAEGTILSRRAAHAEDGAEELFAIADERFQATLERKPDDYRALHNWALSLLYRANRKQGEEAAKLYTLACSKIAASLILNEEDAVAYLLWGNILSEQALRSNSKAEAYNLFLDAVSKYEESYRYEPKSFELSYNWGNALLHLSKHTDDRDTCENYLLGASERYAEATEIESDHKAYRNWGVVLSKLARLSKNTKEAQKLFCDAEEKFSLSLEGTSADSEVYFNWGNVRYHRASTAASRKEFRAAFEQLVHAGEKYMAALECGSGYNFDALINWGKVLNLQIHLAQQDHPPDYSLSLVVELYLASFTSVVMSDEYNDGYSLSLKPILGLAKADDSEIASKAINCLINLSESHIPSLKEEASRALRIAKRQLGSNIKTENPPFQGQHPTVSTFLQKLEATRTTSLRTQQSTREIIPLSDFQRLSDVGATDTCCTVVRKGAPELYTLKVRIVDKSPRQSYENQLRHSSELLHARMMRIIQGQMPFLARILYSSRKI
;
A
#
# COMPACT_ATOMS: atom_id res chain seq x y z
N LYS A 1 -39.37 -36.24 29.25
CA LYS A 1 -39.42 -34.93 29.92
C LYS A 1 -38.11 -34.14 29.80
N PHE A 2 -37.00 -34.50 30.47
CA PHE A 2 -35.77 -33.67 30.48
C PHE A 2 -35.12 -33.33 29.12
N ILE A 3 -35.04 -34.27 28.18
CA ILE A 3 -34.47 -33.99 26.84
C ILE A 3 -35.33 -32.94 26.12
N LEU A 4 -36.65 -33.11 26.15
CA LEU A 4 -37.57 -32.16 25.56
C LEU A 4 -37.47 -30.80 26.27
N THR A 5 -37.38 -30.78 27.61
CA THR A 5 -37.12 -29.55 28.39
C THR A 5 -35.88 -28.79 27.89
N GLU A 6 -34.75 -29.48 27.65
CA GLU A 6 -33.51 -28.85 27.14
C GLU A 6 -33.70 -28.28 25.73
N ILE A 7 -34.37 -29.01 24.84
CA ILE A 7 -34.68 -28.55 23.48
C ILE A 7 -35.56 -27.29 23.55
N VAL A 8 -36.60 -27.33 24.40
CA VAL A 8 -37.49 -26.20 24.64
C VAL A 8 -36.73 -24.99 25.19
N ALA A 9 -35.86 -25.17 26.18
CA ALA A 9 -35.05 -24.09 26.75
C ALA A 9 -34.19 -23.40 25.68
N ARG A 10 -33.52 -24.18 24.80
CA ARG A 10 -32.70 -23.61 23.71
C ARG A 10 -33.52 -22.84 22.67
N VAL A 11 -34.69 -23.35 22.31
CA VAL A 11 -35.60 -22.65 21.39
C VAL A 11 -36.15 -21.37 22.04
N ALA A 12 -36.57 -21.45 23.31
CA ALA A 12 -37.08 -20.33 24.06
C ALA A 12 -36.04 -19.22 24.23
N LYS A 13 -34.79 -19.54 24.58
CA LYS A 13 -33.66 -18.60 24.59
C LYS A 13 -33.53 -17.89 23.24
N LYS A 14 -33.56 -18.63 22.14
CA LYS A 14 -33.36 -18.03 20.81
C LYS A 14 -34.47 -17.06 20.42
N ILE A 15 -35.70 -17.32 20.84
CA ILE A 15 -36.85 -16.41 20.63
C ILE A 15 -36.68 -15.16 21.49
N LEU A 16 -36.39 -15.32 22.79
CA LEU A 16 -36.18 -14.20 23.71
C LEU A 16 -35.11 -13.23 23.20
N PHE A 17 -33.94 -13.74 22.84
CA PHE A 17 -32.85 -12.91 22.32
C PHE A 17 -33.19 -12.30 20.94
N GLY A 18 -34.11 -12.91 20.19
CA GLY A 18 -34.66 -12.31 18.98
C GLY A 18 -35.48 -11.06 19.27
N ARG A 19 -36.30 -11.08 20.32
CA ARG A 19 -37.09 -9.94 20.78
C ARG A 19 -36.20 -8.86 21.40
N MET A 20 -35.24 -9.24 22.25
CA MET A 20 -34.27 -8.30 22.85
C MET A 20 -33.48 -7.52 21.79
N ARG A 21 -33.08 -8.14 20.67
CA ARG A 21 -32.37 -7.45 19.58
C ARG A 21 -33.21 -6.39 18.85
N GLN A 22 -34.54 -6.41 19.01
CA GLN A 22 -35.44 -5.43 18.42
C GLN A 22 -35.66 -4.21 19.33
N LEU A 23 -35.21 -4.28 20.59
CA LEU A 23 -35.16 -3.11 21.46
C LEU A 23 -34.00 -2.20 21.02
N HIS A 24 -34.33 -0.95 20.74
CA HIS A 24 -33.37 0.09 20.36
C HIS A 24 -33.18 1.10 21.50
N THR A 25 -33.04 0.58 22.71
CA THR A 25 -32.92 1.37 23.95
C THR A 25 -31.73 0.87 24.78
N ALA A 26 -31.19 1.76 25.61
CA ALA A 26 -30.19 1.43 26.63
C ALA A 26 -30.82 1.35 28.04
N ASP A 27 -32.13 1.56 28.15
CA ASP A 27 -32.85 1.47 29.42
C ASP A 27 -32.99 0.02 29.86
N GLU A 28 -32.37 -0.30 31.01
CA GLU A 28 -32.39 -1.63 31.61
C GLU A 28 -33.82 -2.07 31.98
N TYR A 29 -34.68 -1.11 32.36
CA TYR A 29 -36.07 -1.39 32.72
C TYR A 29 -36.87 -1.97 31.54
N GLU A 30 -36.64 -1.49 30.31
CA GLU A 30 -37.31 -2.03 29.13
C GLU A 30 -36.87 -3.47 28.81
N TYR A 31 -35.61 -3.83 29.10
CA TYR A 31 -35.16 -5.21 28.98
C TYR A 31 -35.74 -6.09 30.08
N GLN A 32 -35.80 -5.61 31.33
CA GLN A 32 -36.45 -6.32 32.44
C GLN A 32 -37.93 -6.56 32.15
N ALA A 33 -38.66 -5.54 31.69
CA ALA A 33 -40.06 -5.66 31.32
C ALA A 33 -40.27 -6.69 30.19
N LEU A 34 -39.45 -6.64 29.13
CA LEU A 34 -39.53 -7.62 28.03
C LEU A 34 -39.23 -9.05 28.50
N ILE A 35 -38.24 -9.22 29.39
CA ILE A 35 -37.89 -10.52 29.96
C ILE A 35 -39.04 -11.03 30.83
N ALA A 36 -39.58 -10.21 31.73
CA ALA A 36 -40.72 -10.55 32.58
C ALA A 36 -41.93 -10.98 31.73
N ASP A 37 -42.31 -10.19 30.71
CA ASP A 37 -43.39 -10.51 29.78
C ASP A 37 -43.17 -11.85 29.07
N TYR A 38 -41.94 -12.12 28.64
CA TYR A 38 -41.62 -13.38 27.97
C TYR A 38 -41.60 -14.58 28.93
N TYR A 39 -41.17 -14.39 30.17
CA TYR A 39 -41.24 -15.41 31.21
C TYR A 39 -42.70 -15.68 31.60
N ASN A 40 -43.56 -14.67 31.65
CA ASN A 40 -45.01 -14.85 31.84
C ASN A 40 -45.63 -15.69 30.71
N LEU A 41 -45.25 -15.46 29.45
CA LEU A 41 -45.68 -16.33 28.35
C LEU A 41 -45.25 -17.81 28.51
N LEU A 42 -44.14 -18.06 29.21
CA LEU A 42 -43.62 -19.41 29.44
C LEU A 42 -44.22 -20.07 30.68
N PHE A 43 -44.41 -19.34 31.77
CA PHE A 43 -44.67 -19.91 33.09
C PHE A 43 -46.03 -19.53 33.68
N ASP A 44 -46.78 -18.60 33.10
CA ASP A 44 -48.10 -18.19 33.60
C ASP A 44 -49.25 -19.05 33.03
N HIS A 45 -50.46 -18.91 33.57
CA HIS A 45 -51.69 -19.59 33.15
C HIS A 45 -52.62 -18.77 32.26
N THR A 46 -52.18 -17.59 31.82
CA THR A 46 -52.99 -16.76 30.93
C THR A 46 -53.39 -17.52 29.67
N GLN A 47 -54.55 -17.15 29.10
CA GLN A 47 -55.01 -17.72 27.83
C GLN A 47 -53.97 -17.53 26.71
N GLU A 48 -53.18 -16.45 26.79
CA GLU A 48 -52.08 -16.18 25.88
C GLU A 48 -50.91 -17.16 26.06
N ALA A 49 -50.49 -17.43 27.30
CA ALA A 49 -49.47 -18.43 27.60
C ALA A 49 -49.91 -19.84 27.14
N GLN A 50 -51.16 -20.22 27.40
CA GLN A 50 -51.70 -21.49 26.92
C GLN A 50 -51.67 -21.58 25.39
N LYS A 51 -52.09 -20.53 24.68
CA LYS A 51 -52.01 -20.47 23.21
C LYS A 51 -50.55 -20.55 22.73
N TYR A 52 -49.62 -19.89 23.42
CA TYR A 52 -48.19 -19.93 23.11
C TYR A 52 -47.64 -21.36 23.17
N TRP A 53 -48.00 -22.13 24.20
CA TRP A 53 -47.59 -23.52 24.37
C TRP A 53 -48.28 -24.51 23.43
N CYS A 54 -49.55 -24.27 23.10
CA CYS A 54 -50.30 -25.11 22.17
C CYS A 54 -49.88 -24.91 20.70
N GLN A 55 -49.34 -23.73 20.34
CA GLN A 55 -49.08 -23.35 18.94
C GLN A 55 -47.69 -22.75 18.69
N THR A 56 -47.40 -21.59 19.27
CA THR A 56 -46.25 -20.75 18.89
C THR A 56 -44.91 -21.42 19.14
N ILE A 57 -44.70 -21.96 20.34
CA ILE A 57 -43.43 -22.61 20.68
C ILE A 57 -43.28 -23.95 19.94
N LYS A 58 -44.37 -24.69 19.69
CA LYS A 58 -44.35 -25.93 18.89
C LYS A 58 -43.92 -25.69 17.47
N ASN A 59 -44.47 -24.65 16.82
CA ASN A 59 -44.06 -24.27 15.47
C ASN A 59 -42.57 -23.90 15.42
N SER A 60 -42.09 -23.19 16.45
CA SER A 60 -40.68 -22.82 16.56
C SER A 60 -39.77 -24.01 16.83
N LEU A 61 -40.24 -25.00 17.59
CA LEU A 61 -39.57 -26.28 17.85
C LEU A 61 -39.47 -27.10 16.57
N LEU A 62 -40.59 -27.37 15.90
CA LEU A 62 -40.66 -28.19 14.70
C LEU A 62 -39.89 -27.59 13.51
N LYS A 63 -39.80 -26.26 13.42
CA LYS A 63 -38.95 -25.58 12.43
C LYS A 63 -37.46 -25.88 12.62
N ARG A 64 -37.03 -26.22 13.83
CA ARG A 64 -35.62 -26.44 14.18
C ARG A 64 -35.29 -27.91 14.39
N PHE A 65 -36.25 -28.67 14.89
CA PHE A 65 -36.14 -30.08 15.24
C PHE A 65 -37.39 -30.78 14.73
N THR A 66 -37.35 -31.22 13.48
CA THR A 66 -38.50 -31.77 12.73
C THR A 66 -39.13 -33.00 13.38
N ASN A 67 -38.35 -33.74 14.18
CA ASN A 67 -38.79 -34.97 14.87
C ASN A 67 -38.77 -34.85 16.40
N ALA A 68 -38.79 -33.62 16.95
CA ALA A 68 -38.71 -33.43 18.41
C ALA A 68 -39.99 -33.80 19.18
N LEU A 69 -41.13 -33.87 18.50
CA LEU A 69 -42.45 -34.08 19.13
C LEU A 69 -43.12 -35.35 18.60
N PHE A 70 -43.80 -36.08 19.49
CA PHE A 70 -44.70 -37.19 19.17
C PHE A 70 -45.99 -36.69 18.49
N ALA A 71 -46.81 -37.62 17.95
CA ALA A 71 -48.01 -37.26 17.18
C ALA A 71 -49.04 -36.51 18.04
N GLU A 72 -49.22 -36.92 19.29
CA GLU A 72 -50.11 -36.32 20.27
C GLU A 72 -49.64 -34.92 20.68
N GLU A 73 -48.32 -34.77 20.90
CA GLU A 73 -47.70 -33.49 21.25
C GLU A 73 -47.78 -32.45 20.12
N ARG A 74 -48.01 -32.87 18.87
CA ARG A 74 -48.17 -31.98 17.71
C ARG A 74 -49.58 -31.39 17.59
N ASP A 75 -50.57 -31.94 18.31
CA ASP A 75 -51.94 -31.46 18.24
C ASP A 75 -52.03 -29.98 18.69
N ARG A 76 -52.83 -29.18 18.00
CA ARG A 76 -52.95 -27.73 18.26
C ARG A 76 -53.67 -27.38 19.56
N THR A 77 -54.25 -28.37 20.22
CA THR A 77 -54.96 -28.26 21.52
C THR A 77 -54.14 -28.84 22.67
N TYR A 78 -53.11 -29.62 22.38
CA TYR A 78 -52.25 -30.22 23.41
C TYR A 78 -51.32 -29.17 24.03
N ASP A 79 -51.30 -29.03 25.35
CA ASP A 79 -50.36 -28.14 26.02
C ASP A 79 -49.02 -28.86 26.24
N LEU A 80 -47.94 -28.37 25.62
CA LEU A 80 -46.64 -29.04 25.68
C LEU A 80 -46.01 -29.02 27.09
N ARG A 81 -46.49 -28.15 28.00
CA ARG A 81 -46.02 -28.10 29.39
C ARG A 81 -46.20 -29.44 30.11
N ALA A 82 -47.25 -30.19 29.77
CA ALA A 82 -47.52 -31.54 30.31
C ALA A 82 -46.39 -32.55 30.01
N SER A 83 -45.62 -32.32 28.93
CA SER A 83 -44.55 -33.21 28.45
C SER A 83 -43.14 -32.82 28.91
N ILE A 84 -43.00 -31.70 29.63
CA ILE A 84 -41.71 -31.20 30.13
C ILE A 84 -41.74 -31.02 31.65
N SER A 85 -40.62 -30.54 32.21
CA SER A 85 -40.53 -30.10 33.59
C SER A 85 -40.37 -28.58 33.60
N MET A 86 -41.34 -27.87 34.18
CA MET A 86 -41.38 -26.41 34.19
C MET A 86 -40.32 -25.83 35.13
N VAL A 87 -40.13 -26.41 36.31
CA VAL A 87 -39.03 -26.05 37.23
C VAL A 87 -37.67 -26.23 36.57
N ALA A 88 -37.43 -27.36 35.90
CA ALA A 88 -36.18 -27.58 35.19
C ALA A 88 -36.03 -26.64 33.99
N LEU A 89 -37.13 -26.26 33.32
CA LEU A 89 -37.11 -25.27 32.25
C LEU A 89 -36.70 -23.89 32.79
N PHE A 90 -37.29 -23.44 33.90
CA PHE A 90 -36.99 -22.16 34.52
C PHE A 90 -35.52 -22.07 34.95
N LEU A 91 -35.05 -23.05 35.73
CA LEU A 91 -33.65 -23.11 36.16
C LEU A 91 -32.70 -23.18 34.95
N ARG A 92 -33.06 -23.95 33.93
CA ARG A 92 -32.24 -24.06 32.73
C ARG A 92 -32.23 -22.75 31.94
N MET A 93 -33.37 -22.09 31.77
CA MET A 93 -33.52 -20.80 31.10
C MET A 93 -32.69 -19.73 31.81
N ASN A 94 -32.77 -19.63 33.14
CA ASN A 94 -31.98 -18.69 33.93
C ASN A 94 -30.47 -18.97 33.76
N ASN A 95 -30.06 -20.23 33.80
CA ASN A 95 -28.65 -20.60 33.60
C ASN A 95 -28.14 -20.28 32.19
N ILE A 96 -28.88 -20.66 31.13
CA ILE A 96 -28.40 -20.44 29.75
C ILE A 96 -28.52 -18.98 29.29
N CYS A 97 -29.39 -18.21 29.92
CA CYS A 97 -29.57 -16.79 29.68
C CYS A 97 -28.79 -15.92 30.67
N ASP A 98 -28.21 -16.52 31.71
CA ASP A 98 -27.47 -15.85 32.78
C ASP A 98 -28.31 -14.71 33.41
N PHE A 99 -29.50 -15.08 33.89
CA PHE A 99 -30.41 -14.19 34.61
C PHE A 99 -30.53 -14.63 36.06
N GLU A 100 -30.64 -13.66 36.97
CA GLU A 100 -30.93 -13.90 38.39
C GLU A 100 -32.29 -13.28 38.71
N PHE A 101 -33.20 -14.11 39.24
CA PHE A 101 -34.49 -13.68 39.79
C PHE A 101 -34.39 -13.64 41.31
N ASP A 102 -35.23 -12.84 41.95
CA ASP A 102 -35.31 -12.83 43.40
C ASP A 102 -35.83 -14.18 43.95
N SER A 103 -35.57 -14.44 45.24
CA SER A 103 -35.92 -15.72 45.86
C SER A 103 -37.43 -15.97 45.93
N GLY A 104 -38.26 -14.92 46.03
CA GLY A 104 -39.70 -15.03 46.06
C GLY A 104 -40.26 -15.48 44.71
N ALA A 105 -39.83 -14.85 43.62
CA ALA A 105 -40.21 -15.24 42.26
C ALA A 105 -39.75 -16.67 41.90
N VAL A 106 -38.61 -17.12 42.44
CA VAL A 106 -38.15 -18.52 42.30
C VAL A 106 -39.06 -19.49 43.06
N GLU A 107 -39.45 -19.15 44.30
CA GLU A 107 -40.36 -19.95 45.12
C GLU A 107 -41.75 -20.04 44.47
N GLU A 108 -42.26 -18.95 43.91
CA GLU A 108 -43.54 -18.93 43.19
C GLU A 108 -43.57 -19.94 42.04
N VAL A 109 -42.51 -20.06 41.24
CA VAL A 109 -42.39 -21.08 40.18
C VAL A 109 -42.37 -22.50 40.72
N PHE A 110 -41.78 -22.71 41.90
CA PHE A 110 -41.62 -24.05 42.47
C PHE A 110 -42.93 -24.55 43.10
N GLU A 111 -43.74 -23.63 43.63
CA GLU A 111 -45.05 -23.90 44.21
C GLU A 111 -46.20 -23.81 43.20
N TYR A 112 -45.92 -23.34 41.98
CA TYR A 112 -46.91 -23.16 40.92
C TYR A 112 -47.49 -24.48 40.40
N ASP A 113 -48.83 -24.59 40.37
CA ASP A 113 -49.52 -25.78 39.86
C ASP A 113 -49.75 -25.72 38.34
N TYR A 114 -48.77 -26.22 37.59
CA TYR A 114 -48.82 -26.25 36.13
C TYR A 114 -49.85 -27.23 35.52
N ASP A 115 -50.47 -28.10 36.31
CA ASP A 115 -51.45 -29.10 35.84
C ASP A 115 -52.90 -28.57 35.93
N MET A 116 -53.13 -27.39 36.53
CA MET A 116 -54.45 -26.80 36.67
C MET A 116 -54.98 -26.24 35.34
N HIS A 117 -56.14 -26.73 34.89
CA HIS A 117 -56.87 -26.12 33.78
C HIS A 117 -57.53 -24.82 34.25
N CYS A 118 -57.20 -23.70 33.60
CA CYS A 118 -57.66 -22.34 33.90
C CYS A 118 -59.11 -22.30 34.43
N SER A 119 -59.25 -22.27 35.76
CA SER A 119 -60.51 -21.92 36.41
C SER A 119 -60.62 -20.40 36.37
N THR A 120 -61.77 -19.89 35.96
CA THR A 120 -62.05 -18.48 35.65
C THR A 120 -61.92 -17.48 36.82
N ASP A 121 -61.33 -17.85 37.96
CA ASP A 121 -61.39 -17.09 39.23
C ASP A 121 -60.03 -16.81 39.89
N TYR A 122 -58.89 -16.90 39.19
CA TYR A 122 -57.61 -16.46 39.74
C TYR A 122 -57.17 -15.10 39.16
N SER A 123 -57.06 -14.12 40.07
CA SER A 123 -56.23 -12.90 40.06
C SER A 123 -55.52 -12.56 38.73
N CYS A 124 -55.92 -11.45 38.10
CA CYS A 124 -55.36 -10.86 36.88
C CYS A 124 -53.93 -10.27 37.01
N CYS A 125 -53.09 -10.79 37.92
CA CYS A 125 -51.73 -10.31 38.11
C CYS A 125 -50.73 -11.24 37.39
N PRO A 126 -49.74 -10.69 36.66
CA PRO A 126 -48.72 -11.51 36.00
C PRO A 126 -47.84 -12.23 37.03
N LEU A 127 -47.38 -13.44 36.70
CA LEU A 127 -46.49 -14.24 37.56
C LEU A 127 -45.14 -13.57 37.83
N PHE A 128 -44.64 -12.76 36.88
CA PHE A 128 -43.41 -11.99 37.02
C PHE A 128 -43.62 -10.53 36.64
N THR A 129 -42.92 -9.66 37.34
CA THR A 129 -42.76 -8.24 37.06
C THR A 129 -41.30 -7.92 36.75
N SER A 130 -41.04 -6.71 36.27
CA SER A 130 -39.66 -6.22 36.04
C SER A 130 -38.81 -6.26 37.31
N ASP A 131 -39.44 -6.03 38.47
CA ASP A 131 -38.77 -5.86 39.75
C ASP A 131 -38.24 -7.19 40.31
N ASP A 132 -38.78 -8.31 39.81
CA ASP A 132 -38.39 -9.66 40.23
C ASP A 132 -37.04 -10.09 39.63
N ILE A 133 -36.51 -9.34 38.66
CA ILE A 133 -35.27 -9.65 37.95
C ILE A 133 -34.11 -8.85 38.57
N VAL A 134 -33.31 -9.55 39.37
CA VAL A 134 -32.17 -9.00 40.12
C VAL A 134 -30.98 -8.71 39.21
N LYS A 135 -30.77 -9.49 38.13
CA LYS A 135 -29.62 -9.33 37.23
C LYS A 135 -29.83 -9.91 35.83
N ILE A 136 -29.27 -9.24 34.83
CA ILE A 136 -29.24 -9.67 33.42
C ILE A 136 -27.78 -9.63 32.89
N SER A 137 -27.09 -10.77 32.76
CA SER A 137 -25.67 -10.78 32.31
C SER A 137 -25.41 -11.29 30.88
N ALA A 138 -26.39 -11.85 30.17
CA ALA A 138 -26.19 -12.18 28.74
C ALA A 138 -26.34 -10.99 27.77
N ALA A 139 -26.88 -9.86 28.21
CA ALA A 139 -26.95 -8.61 27.43
C ALA A 139 -25.55 -7.97 27.25
N GLU A 140 -24.66 -8.08 28.24
CA GLU A 140 -23.28 -7.59 28.17
C GLU A 140 -22.46 -8.30 27.08
N ARG A 141 -22.79 -9.56 26.78
CA ARG A 141 -22.13 -10.34 25.71
C ARG A 141 -22.54 -9.90 24.30
N SER A 142 -23.73 -9.32 24.11
CA SER A 142 -24.10 -8.70 22.84
C SER A 142 -23.53 -7.30 22.66
N ILE A 143 -23.39 -6.53 23.75
CA ILE A 143 -22.96 -5.13 23.69
C ILE A 143 -21.49 -5.02 23.25
N HIS A 144 -20.56 -5.80 23.81
CA HIS A 144 -19.15 -5.75 23.34
C HIS A 144 -19.00 -6.21 21.87
N GLN A 145 -19.86 -7.12 21.38
CA GLN A 145 -19.85 -7.54 19.98
C GLN A 145 -20.36 -6.42 19.05
N ILE A 146 -21.34 -5.65 19.52
CA ILE A 146 -21.83 -4.45 18.81
C ILE A 146 -20.72 -3.40 18.76
N ASP A 147 -20.12 -3.05 19.91
CA ASP A 147 -19.02 -2.08 19.94
C ASP A 147 -17.83 -2.53 19.08
N PHE A 148 -17.43 -3.80 19.15
CA PHE A 148 -16.37 -4.34 18.29
C PHE A 148 -16.70 -4.18 16.79
N ALA A 149 -17.93 -4.52 16.41
CA ALA A 149 -18.39 -4.42 15.02
C ALA A 149 -18.47 -2.96 14.57
N GLU A 150 -19.01 -2.07 15.40
CA GLU A 150 -19.10 -0.63 15.15
C GLU A 150 -17.71 -0.02 15.00
N GLY A 151 -16.77 -0.31 15.90
CA GLY A 151 -15.38 0.15 15.80
C GLY A 151 -14.72 -0.30 14.50
N THR A 152 -14.93 -1.55 14.10
CA THR A 152 -14.41 -2.10 12.84
C THR A 152 -15.01 -1.41 11.61
N ILE A 153 -16.32 -1.18 11.59
CA ILE A 153 -17.01 -0.53 10.47
C ILE A 153 -16.63 0.94 10.38
N LEU A 154 -16.61 1.66 11.50
CA LEU A 154 -16.22 3.06 11.58
C LEU A 154 -14.77 3.27 11.13
N SER A 155 -13.85 2.40 11.56
CA SER A 155 -12.46 2.41 11.13
C SER A 155 -12.32 2.28 9.62
N ARG A 156 -13.00 1.30 9.00
CA ARG A 156 -12.99 1.13 7.53
C ARG A 156 -13.60 2.34 6.82
N ARG A 157 -14.71 2.87 7.35
CA ARG A 157 -15.33 4.08 6.79
C ARG A 157 -14.40 5.29 6.88
N ALA A 158 -13.69 5.46 8.00
CA ALA A 158 -12.72 6.53 8.21
C ALA A 158 -11.54 6.42 7.23
N ALA A 159 -11.05 5.20 6.96
CA ALA A 159 -9.98 4.96 6.01
C ALA A 159 -10.31 5.50 4.62
N HIS A 160 -11.58 5.40 4.19
CA HIS A 160 -12.07 5.84 2.89
C HIS A 160 -12.76 7.21 2.89
N ALA A 161 -12.86 7.89 4.03
CA ALA A 161 -13.54 9.17 4.12
C ALA A 161 -12.69 10.31 3.51
N GLU A 162 -13.32 11.22 2.78
CA GLU A 162 -12.69 12.45 2.30
C GLU A 162 -12.55 13.45 3.45
N ASP A 163 -13.68 13.79 4.09
CA ASP A 163 -13.77 14.63 5.28
C ASP A 163 -14.29 13.84 6.49
N GLY A 164 -14.03 14.35 7.70
CA GLY A 164 -14.55 13.76 8.94
C GLY A 164 -13.87 12.45 9.38
N ALA A 165 -12.75 12.08 8.75
CA ALA A 165 -12.05 10.83 9.03
C ALA A 165 -11.54 10.77 10.48
N GLU A 166 -11.08 11.90 11.01
CA GLU A 166 -10.50 11.97 12.36
C GLU A 166 -11.55 11.68 13.44
N GLU A 167 -12.75 12.25 13.30
CA GLU A 167 -13.87 12.00 14.21
C GLU A 167 -14.30 10.52 14.15
N LEU A 168 -14.38 9.95 12.94
CA LEU A 168 -14.72 8.53 12.78
C LEU A 168 -13.66 7.60 13.41
N PHE A 169 -12.37 7.93 13.29
CA PHE A 169 -11.31 7.19 13.98
C PHE A 169 -11.41 7.35 15.49
N ALA A 170 -11.71 8.54 16.01
CA ALA A 170 -11.89 8.77 17.44
C ALA A 170 -13.05 7.94 18.00
N ILE A 171 -14.20 7.91 17.32
CA ILE A 171 -15.32 7.07 17.72
C ILE A 171 -14.94 5.58 17.62
N ALA A 172 -14.20 5.17 16.59
CA ALA A 172 -13.71 3.79 16.49
C ALA A 172 -12.81 3.40 17.68
N ASP A 173 -11.91 4.31 18.11
CA ASP A 173 -11.06 4.12 19.28
C ASP A 173 -11.91 3.92 20.55
N GLU A 174 -12.94 4.76 20.76
CA GLU A 174 -13.89 4.63 21.88
C GLU A 174 -14.61 3.28 21.88
N ARG A 175 -15.03 2.80 20.70
CA ARG A 175 -15.72 1.50 20.57
C ARG A 175 -14.79 0.31 20.86
N PHE A 176 -13.56 0.35 20.37
CA PHE A 176 -12.57 -0.68 20.71
C PHE A 176 -12.21 -0.65 22.20
N GLN A 177 -12.07 0.54 22.78
CA GLN A 177 -11.84 0.72 24.22
C GLN A 177 -13.00 0.13 25.04
N ALA A 178 -14.25 0.49 24.71
CA ALA A 178 -15.45 -0.02 25.39
C ALA A 178 -15.62 -1.55 25.22
N THR A 179 -15.17 -2.11 24.09
CA THR A 179 -15.10 -3.56 23.89
C THR A 179 -14.15 -4.20 24.90
N LEU A 180 -12.95 -3.64 25.06
CA LEU A 180 -11.90 -4.16 25.93
C LEU A 180 -12.18 -3.92 27.42
N GLU A 181 -12.91 -2.87 27.78
CA GLU A 181 -13.36 -2.66 29.16
C GLU A 181 -14.34 -3.75 29.61
N ARG A 182 -15.22 -4.18 28.71
CA ARG A 182 -16.19 -5.26 28.97
C ARG A 182 -15.58 -6.65 28.81
N LYS A 183 -14.66 -6.79 27.86
CA LYS A 183 -13.99 -8.05 27.56
C LYS A 183 -12.48 -7.82 27.35
N PRO A 184 -11.70 -7.76 28.44
CA PRO A 184 -10.27 -7.46 28.39
C PRO A 184 -9.42 -8.49 27.63
N ASP A 185 -9.92 -9.71 27.48
CA ASP A 185 -9.27 -10.82 26.79
C ASP A 185 -9.64 -10.93 25.29
N ASP A 186 -10.38 -9.97 24.72
CA ASP A 186 -10.69 -9.97 23.29
C ASP A 186 -9.50 -9.49 22.43
N TYR A 187 -8.57 -10.40 22.18
CA TYR A 187 -7.38 -10.15 21.34
C TYR A 187 -7.72 -9.60 19.94
N ARG A 188 -8.91 -9.92 19.41
CA ARG A 188 -9.39 -9.46 18.09
C ARG A 188 -9.71 -7.98 18.09
N ALA A 189 -10.21 -7.44 19.21
CA ALA A 189 -10.45 -6.01 19.36
C ALA A 189 -9.13 -5.24 19.34
N LEU A 190 -8.09 -5.73 20.01
CA LEU A 190 -6.74 -5.16 19.95
C LEU A 190 -6.15 -5.21 18.54
N HIS A 191 -6.29 -6.35 17.86
CA HIS A 191 -5.87 -6.52 16.47
C HIS A 191 -6.54 -5.51 15.52
N ASN A 192 -7.87 -5.40 15.56
CA ASN A 192 -8.61 -4.46 14.71
C ASN A 192 -8.36 -3.00 15.08
N TRP A 193 -8.10 -2.71 16.35
CA TRP A 193 -7.70 -1.39 16.78
C TRP A 193 -6.32 -1.02 16.21
N ALA A 194 -5.35 -1.94 16.23
CA ALA A 194 -4.07 -1.73 15.58
C ALA A 194 -4.20 -1.45 14.07
N LEU A 195 -5.08 -2.19 13.38
CA LEU A 195 -5.38 -1.96 11.97
C LEU A 195 -6.01 -0.57 11.74
N SER A 196 -6.90 -0.14 12.63
CA SER A 196 -7.49 1.20 12.61
C SER A 196 -6.44 2.30 12.75
N LEU A 197 -5.50 2.11 13.67
CA LEU A 197 -4.38 3.02 13.91
C LEU A 197 -3.42 3.07 12.72
N LEU A 198 -3.18 1.93 12.06
CA LEU A 198 -2.43 1.87 10.79
C LEU A 198 -3.10 2.73 9.71
N TYR A 199 -4.41 2.58 9.50
CA TYR A 199 -5.14 3.40 8.54
C TYR A 199 -5.08 4.90 8.87
N ARG A 200 -5.24 5.26 10.15
CA ARG A 200 -5.10 6.65 10.61
C ARG A 200 -3.68 7.17 10.41
N ALA A 201 -2.65 6.38 10.73
CA ALA A 201 -1.24 6.74 10.55
C ALA A 201 -0.92 7.03 9.07
N ASN A 202 -1.47 6.22 8.16
CA ASN A 202 -1.28 6.38 6.72
C ASN A 202 -1.84 7.69 6.16
N ARG A 203 -2.73 8.36 6.89
CA ARG A 203 -3.28 9.68 6.57
C ARG A 203 -2.53 10.85 7.21
N LYS A 204 -1.56 10.57 8.09
CA LYS A 204 -0.73 11.57 8.78
C LYS A 204 0.69 11.58 8.22
N GLN A 205 1.49 12.55 8.65
CA GLN A 205 2.90 12.67 8.31
C GLN A 205 3.73 13.00 9.54
N GLY A 206 5.04 12.77 9.46
CA GLY A 206 5.99 13.14 10.50
C GLY A 206 5.72 12.45 11.84
N GLU A 207 5.85 13.21 12.93
CA GLU A 207 5.79 12.69 14.29
C GLU A 207 4.40 12.12 14.66
N GLU A 208 3.31 12.68 14.12
CA GLU A 208 1.96 12.17 14.36
C GLU A 208 1.79 10.75 13.81
N ALA A 209 2.25 10.50 12.58
CA ALA A 209 2.22 9.17 11.98
C ALA A 209 3.08 8.18 12.79
N ALA A 210 4.29 8.60 13.19
CA ALA A 210 5.19 7.76 13.98
C ALA A 210 4.59 7.34 15.34
N LYS A 211 3.89 8.26 16.02
CA LYS A 211 3.17 7.96 17.27
C LYS A 211 2.05 6.95 17.06
N LEU A 212 1.28 7.11 15.98
CA LEU A 212 0.19 6.18 15.66
C LEU A 212 0.72 4.78 15.29
N TYR A 213 1.81 4.67 14.54
CA TYR A 213 2.47 3.37 14.28
C TYR A 213 2.96 2.71 15.57
N THR A 214 3.59 3.49 16.46
CA THR A 214 4.05 2.98 17.76
C THR A 214 2.88 2.47 18.60
N LEU A 215 1.75 3.19 18.61
CA LEU A 215 0.54 2.78 19.30
C LEU A 215 -0.08 1.53 18.64
N ALA A 216 -0.08 1.42 17.31
CA ALA A 216 -0.55 0.24 16.60
C ALA A 216 0.27 -1.00 16.98
N CYS A 217 1.61 -0.89 16.98
CA CYS A 217 2.51 -1.95 17.44
C CYS A 217 2.24 -2.36 18.89
N SER A 218 1.94 -1.41 19.80
CA SER A 218 1.65 -1.75 21.20
C SER A 218 0.31 -2.48 21.36
N LYS A 219 -0.70 -2.16 20.54
CA LYS A 219 -1.97 -2.91 20.50
C LYS A 219 -1.75 -4.34 19.98
N ILE A 220 -0.93 -4.54 18.95
CA ILE A 220 -0.55 -5.89 18.50
C ILE A 220 0.22 -6.64 19.58
N ALA A 221 1.20 -6.01 20.24
CA ALA A 221 1.94 -6.63 21.32
C ALA A 221 1.02 -7.10 22.45
N ALA A 222 0.02 -6.29 22.83
CA ALA A 222 -0.99 -6.68 23.80
C ALA A 222 -1.88 -7.83 23.31
N SER A 223 -2.25 -7.84 22.01
CA SER A 223 -3.03 -8.93 21.40
C SER A 223 -2.27 -10.26 21.48
N LEU A 224 -0.97 -10.25 21.17
CA LEU A 224 -0.11 -11.43 21.20
C LEU A 224 0.19 -11.96 22.61
N ILE A 225 0.07 -11.14 23.66
CA ILE A 225 0.10 -11.63 25.05
C ILE A 225 -1.12 -12.52 25.33
N LEU A 226 -2.27 -12.22 24.71
CA LEU A 226 -3.51 -13.00 24.89
C LEU A 226 -3.58 -14.21 23.95
N ASN A 227 -3.00 -14.10 22.76
CA ASN A 227 -2.95 -15.15 21.76
C ASN A 227 -1.59 -15.14 21.04
N GLU A 228 -0.61 -15.88 21.55
CA GLU A 228 0.78 -15.87 21.06
C GLU A 228 0.97 -16.52 19.69
N GLU A 229 0.00 -17.33 19.24
CA GLU A 229 0.05 -18.07 17.98
C GLU A 229 -0.75 -17.37 16.85
N ASP A 230 -1.12 -16.09 17.04
CA ASP A 230 -1.89 -15.34 16.06
C ASP A 230 -1.04 -14.89 14.86
N ALA A 231 -1.04 -15.71 13.81
CA ALA A 231 -0.34 -15.43 12.56
C ALA A 231 -0.74 -14.09 11.92
N VAL A 232 -2.01 -13.71 12.04
CA VAL A 232 -2.57 -12.47 11.44
C VAL A 232 -2.04 -11.24 12.19
N ALA A 233 -1.92 -11.34 13.52
CA ALA A 233 -1.33 -10.27 14.33
C ALA A 233 0.15 -10.01 13.98
N TYR A 234 0.94 -11.07 13.77
CA TYR A 234 2.32 -10.94 13.29
C TYR A 234 2.42 -10.36 11.88
N LEU A 235 1.56 -10.81 10.95
CA LEU A 235 1.45 -10.25 9.60
C LEU A 235 1.16 -8.74 9.66
N LEU A 236 0.17 -8.35 10.45
CA LEU A 236 -0.20 -6.94 10.62
C LEU A 236 0.94 -6.13 11.26
N TRP A 237 1.67 -6.69 12.22
CA TRP A 237 2.86 -6.03 12.79
C TRP A 237 3.91 -5.76 11.70
N GLY A 238 4.23 -6.77 10.89
CA GLY A 238 5.15 -6.61 9.77
C GLY A 238 4.70 -5.53 8.78
N ASN A 239 3.40 -5.47 8.50
CA ASN A 239 2.81 -4.45 7.63
C ASN A 239 2.96 -3.04 8.23
N ILE A 240 2.67 -2.87 9.53
CA ILE A 240 2.83 -1.58 10.24
C ILE A 240 4.27 -1.09 10.15
N LEU A 241 5.24 -1.97 10.42
CA LEU A 241 6.66 -1.65 10.38
C LEU A 241 7.12 -1.31 8.95
N SER A 242 6.63 -2.04 7.95
CA SER A 242 6.93 -1.79 6.54
C SER A 242 6.39 -0.42 6.10
N GLU A 243 5.16 -0.07 6.47
CA GLU A 243 4.56 1.24 6.16
C GLU A 243 5.26 2.39 6.89
N GLN A 244 5.72 2.17 8.12
CA GLN A 244 6.55 3.13 8.83
C GLN A 244 7.91 3.31 8.14
N ALA A 245 8.54 2.22 7.69
CA ALA A 245 9.82 2.26 6.99
C ALA A 245 9.73 3.04 5.67
N LEU A 246 8.65 2.83 4.89
CA LEU A 246 8.41 3.54 3.62
C LEU A 246 8.26 5.06 3.80
N ARG A 247 7.86 5.52 4.99
CA ARG A 247 7.65 6.93 5.30
C ARG A 247 8.78 7.56 6.11
N SER A 248 9.80 6.79 6.49
CA SER A 248 10.94 7.33 7.23
C SER A 248 11.80 8.21 6.33
N ASN A 249 12.24 9.34 6.88
CA ASN A 249 13.22 10.23 6.24
C ASN A 249 14.67 9.75 6.43
N SER A 250 14.89 8.67 7.17
CA SER A 250 16.21 8.13 7.50
C SER A 250 16.40 6.76 6.85
N LYS A 251 17.36 6.65 5.92
CA LYS A 251 17.72 5.37 5.25
C LYS A 251 18.06 4.26 6.27
N ALA A 252 18.73 4.62 7.37
CA ALA A 252 19.14 3.67 8.40
C ALA A 252 17.95 3.21 9.26
N GLU A 253 17.04 4.13 9.61
CA GLU A 253 15.82 3.78 10.34
C GLU A 253 14.90 2.90 9.49
N ALA A 254 14.67 3.28 8.22
CA ALA A 254 13.91 2.47 7.26
C ALA A 254 14.48 1.06 7.13
N TYR A 255 15.80 0.93 7.02
CA TYR A 255 16.46 -0.37 6.95
C TYR A 255 16.18 -1.24 8.19
N ASN A 256 16.32 -0.69 9.39
CA ASN A 256 16.04 -1.42 10.63
C ASN A 256 14.56 -1.81 10.75
N LEU A 257 13.65 -0.89 10.40
CA LEU A 257 12.21 -1.18 10.41
C LEU A 257 11.84 -2.29 9.43
N PHE A 258 12.45 -2.36 8.24
CA PHE A 258 12.24 -3.47 7.32
C PHE A 258 12.82 -4.80 7.84
N LEU A 259 13.95 -4.78 8.55
CA LEU A 259 14.48 -5.99 9.21
C LEU A 259 13.51 -6.49 10.29
N ASP A 260 13.00 -5.58 11.12
CA ASP A 260 12.00 -5.91 12.12
C ASP A 260 10.72 -6.44 11.46
N ALA A 261 10.28 -5.85 10.34
CA ALA A 261 9.15 -6.33 9.57
C ALA A 261 9.36 -7.76 9.05
N VAL A 262 10.54 -8.05 8.48
CA VAL A 262 10.92 -9.41 8.05
C VAL A 262 10.86 -10.40 9.21
N SER A 263 11.39 -10.03 10.39
CA SER A 263 11.29 -10.88 11.58
C SER A 263 9.83 -11.16 11.97
N LYS A 264 8.92 -10.18 11.85
CA LYS A 264 7.48 -10.42 12.12
C LYS A 264 6.82 -11.29 11.05
N TYR A 265 7.18 -11.16 9.78
CA TYR A 265 6.70 -12.05 8.74
C TYR A 265 7.20 -13.49 8.94
N GLU A 266 8.44 -13.68 9.40
CA GLU A 266 8.96 -15.00 9.76
C GLU A 266 8.16 -15.65 10.90
N GLU A 267 7.77 -14.89 11.93
CA GLU A 267 6.90 -15.41 13.00
C GLU A 267 5.50 -15.75 12.48
N SER A 268 4.90 -14.88 11.64
CA SER A 268 3.62 -15.17 10.98
C SER A 268 3.68 -16.47 10.18
N TYR A 269 4.77 -16.67 9.42
CA TYR A 269 5.00 -17.85 8.60
C TYR A 269 5.08 -19.16 9.39
N ARG A 270 5.62 -19.12 10.62
CA ARG A 270 5.70 -20.30 11.48
C ARG A 270 4.33 -20.86 11.84
N TYR A 271 3.34 -19.99 11.99
CA TYR A 271 1.98 -20.37 12.36
C TYR A 271 1.08 -20.60 11.14
N GLU A 272 1.19 -19.74 10.11
CA GLU A 272 0.37 -19.84 8.89
C GLU A 272 1.19 -19.53 7.62
N PRO A 273 1.87 -20.55 7.03
CA PRO A 273 2.75 -20.33 5.87
C PRO A 273 2.00 -20.13 4.54
N LYS A 274 0.73 -20.54 4.45
CA LYS A 274 -0.05 -20.52 3.20
C LYS A 274 -0.92 -19.26 3.06
N SER A 275 -0.32 -18.08 3.20
CA SER A 275 -0.99 -16.79 3.00
C SER A 275 -0.36 -16.02 1.83
N PHE A 276 -1.20 -15.62 0.88
CA PHE A 276 -0.78 -14.77 -0.24
C PHE A 276 -0.24 -13.43 0.28
N GLU A 277 -0.98 -12.75 1.16
CA GLU A 277 -0.63 -11.44 1.70
C GLU A 277 0.70 -11.47 2.45
N LEU A 278 0.95 -12.53 3.23
CA LEU A 278 2.21 -12.73 3.93
C LEU A 278 3.38 -12.81 2.95
N SER A 279 3.32 -13.75 2.01
CA SER A 279 4.42 -13.96 1.07
C SER A 279 4.63 -12.74 0.17
N TYR A 280 3.55 -12.10 -0.31
CA TYR A 280 3.64 -10.89 -1.10
C TYR A 280 4.27 -9.72 -0.32
N ASN A 281 3.83 -9.44 0.91
CA ASN A 281 4.35 -8.33 1.71
C ASN A 281 5.77 -8.58 2.22
N TRP A 282 6.10 -9.83 2.55
CA TRP A 282 7.47 -10.21 2.88
C TRP A 282 8.41 -10.04 1.69
N GLY A 283 8.00 -10.46 0.49
CA GLY A 283 8.73 -10.20 -0.75
C GLY A 283 8.95 -8.71 -1.01
N ASN A 284 7.96 -7.86 -0.73
CA ASN A 284 8.10 -6.40 -0.81
C ASN A 284 9.15 -5.88 0.17
N ALA A 285 9.09 -6.27 1.44
CA ALA A 285 10.04 -5.83 2.47
C ALA A 285 11.49 -6.22 2.11
N LEU A 286 11.70 -7.45 1.62
CA LEU A 286 13.02 -7.91 1.14
C LEU A 286 13.50 -7.11 -0.08
N LEU A 287 12.63 -6.84 -1.05
CA LEU A 287 12.95 -5.97 -2.18
C LEU A 287 13.31 -4.55 -1.72
N HIS A 288 12.69 -4.04 -0.65
CA HIS A 288 13.06 -2.75 -0.06
C HIS A 288 14.42 -2.82 0.66
N LEU A 289 14.70 -3.84 1.46
CA LEU A 289 16.02 -4.05 2.08
C LEU A 289 17.15 -4.09 1.05
N SER A 290 16.91 -4.78 -0.07
CA SER A 290 17.80 -4.83 -1.24
C SER A 290 18.17 -3.43 -1.77
N LYS A 291 17.27 -2.45 -1.69
CA LYS A 291 17.52 -1.06 -2.13
C LYS A 291 18.28 -0.23 -1.09
N HIS A 292 18.27 -0.66 0.17
CA HIS A 292 18.83 0.09 1.31
C HIS A 292 20.22 -0.41 1.73
N THR A 293 20.66 -1.58 1.29
CA THR A 293 22.04 -2.04 1.46
C THR A 293 22.92 -1.64 0.28
N ASP A 294 24.17 -1.29 0.58
CA ASP A 294 25.22 -1.05 -0.43
C ASP A 294 26.13 -2.29 -0.59
N ASP A 295 25.99 -3.28 0.29
CA ASP A 295 26.70 -4.56 0.18
C ASP A 295 26.05 -5.44 -0.90
N ARG A 296 26.86 -5.83 -1.89
CA ARG A 296 26.39 -6.54 -3.08
C ARG A 296 25.82 -7.91 -2.75
N ASP A 297 26.49 -8.66 -1.88
CA ASP A 297 26.11 -10.04 -1.59
C ASP A 297 24.85 -10.07 -0.71
N THR A 298 24.74 -9.14 0.25
CA THR A 298 23.52 -8.90 1.03
C THR A 298 22.35 -8.47 0.13
N CYS A 299 22.59 -7.58 -0.84
CA CYS A 299 21.59 -7.17 -1.82
C CYS A 299 21.07 -8.37 -2.63
N GLU A 300 21.98 -9.21 -3.10
CA GLU A 300 21.67 -10.42 -3.86
C GLU A 300 20.85 -11.41 -3.02
N ASN A 301 21.22 -11.63 -1.75
CA ASN A 301 20.47 -12.49 -0.83
C ASN A 301 19.04 -12.00 -0.59
N TYR A 302 18.84 -10.69 -0.36
CA TYR A 302 17.50 -10.14 -0.21
C TYR A 302 16.67 -10.27 -1.49
N LEU A 303 17.29 -10.11 -2.66
CA LEU A 303 16.59 -10.30 -3.93
C LEU A 303 16.21 -11.76 -4.17
N LEU A 304 17.08 -12.72 -3.83
CA LEU A 304 16.76 -14.15 -3.91
C LEU A 304 15.58 -14.49 -2.98
N GLY A 305 15.64 -14.04 -1.72
CA GLY A 305 14.53 -14.22 -0.78
C GLY A 305 13.24 -13.57 -1.27
N ALA A 306 13.30 -12.36 -1.85
CA ALA A 306 12.13 -11.72 -2.44
C ALA A 306 11.55 -12.53 -3.60
N SER A 307 12.42 -13.07 -4.47
CA SER A 307 12.01 -13.93 -5.60
C SER A 307 11.30 -15.19 -5.12
N GLU A 308 11.79 -15.84 -4.07
CA GLU A 308 11.14 -17.02 -3.47
C GLU A 308 9.77 -16.67 -2.90
N ARG A 309 9.66 -15.56 -2.16
CA ARG A 309 8.40 -15.13 -1.56
C ARG A 309 7.36 -14.75 -2.61
N TYR A 310 7.74 -14.09 -3.71
CA TYR A 310 6.80 -13.84 -4.81
C TYR A 310 6.40 -15.13 -5.53
N ALA A 311 7.32 -16.08 -5.72
CA ALA A 311 6.98 -17.37 -6.29
C ALA A 311 5.89 -18.06 -5.47
N GLU A 312 6.10 -18.16 -4.16
CA GLU A 312 5.15 -18.73 -3.21
C GLU A 312 3.80 -17.99 -3.22
N ALA A 313 3.80 -16.66 -3.23
CA ALA A 313 2.57 -15.88 -3.36
C ALA A 313 1.80 -16.23 -4.64
N THR A 314 2.49 -16.29 -5.79
CA THR A 314 1.85 -16.59 -7.09
C THR A 314 1.42 -18.06 -7.25
N GLU A 315 1.96 -18.99 -6.46
CA GLU A 315 1.47 -20.36 -6.37
C GLU A 315 0.14 -20.46 -5.61
N ILE A 316 -0.09 -19.56 -4.64
CA ILE A 316 -1.33 -19.47 -3.87
C ILE A 316 -2.41 -18.75 -4.68
N GLU A 317 -2.09 -17.55 -5.16
CA GLU A 317 -3.00 -16.70 -5.93
C GLU A 317 -2.27 -15.99 -7.06
N SER A 318 -2.80 -16.11 -8.28
CA SER A 318 -2.28 -15.42 -9.45
C SER A 318 -2.62 -13.92 -9.37
N ASP A 319 -1.67 -13.12 -8.89
CA ASP A 319 -1.80 -11.66 -8.81
C ASP A 319 -0.81 -10.91 -9.73
N HIS A 320 -1.34 -9.93 -10.46
CA HIS A 320 -0.56 -9.11 -11.39
C HIS A 320 0.54 -8.29 -10.69
N LYS A 321 0.31 -7.77 -9.47
CA LYS A 321 1.33 -6.97 -8.76
C LYS A 321 2.47 -7.85 -8.26
N ALA A 322 2.16 -9.07 -7.80
CA ALA A 322 3.16 -10.06 -7.43
C ALA A 322 4.06 -10.41 -8.63
N TYR A 323 3.48 -10.71 -9.80
CA TYR A 323 4.26 -10.96 -11.02
C TYR A 323 5.09 -9.76 -11.47
N ARG A 324 4.53 -8.55 -11.44
CA ARG A 324 5.28 -7.32 -11.75
C ARG A 324 6.49 -7.15 -10.85
N ASN A 325 6.31 -7.23 -9.53
CA ASN A 325 7.40 -7.05 -8.58
C ASN A 325 8.44 -8.17 -8.69
N TRP A 326 8.00 -9.40 -8.97
CA TRP A 326 8.89 -10.52 -9.24
C TRP A 326 9.76 -10.28 -10.49
N GLY A 327 9.17 -9.81 -11.59
CA GLY A 327 9.93 -9.42 -12.79
C GLY A 327 10.99 -8.35 -12.52
N VAL A 328 10.68 -7.37 -11.66
CA VAL A 328 11.66 -6.35 -11.21
C VAL A 328 12.80 -6.98 -10.41
N VAL A 329 12.50 -7.91 -9.51
CA VAL A 329 13.52 -8.65 -8.73
C VAL A 329 14.43 -9.46 -9.65
N LEU A 330 13.87 -10.23 -10.58
CA LEU A 330 14.62 -11.05 -11.53
C LEU A 330 15.53 -10.19 -12.43
N SER A 331 15.03 -9.04 -12.89
CA SER A 331 15.83 -8.06 -13.64
C SER A 331 17.01 -7.52 -12.82
N LYS A 332 16.83 -7.28 -11.52
CA LYS A 332 17.92 -6.86 -10.62
C LYS A 332 18.93 -7.98 -10.40
N LEU A 333 18.48 -9.21 -10.15
CA LEU A 333 19.35 -10.39 -10.04
C LEU A 333 20.18 -10.61 -11.31
N ALA A 334 19.54 -10.49 -12.49
CA ALA A 334 20.22 -10.60 -13.77
C ALA A 334 21.37 -9.59 -13.93
N ARG A 335 21.16 -8.36 -13.47
CA ARG A 335 22.19 -7.29 -13.50
C ARG A 335 23.31 -7.50 -12.49
N LEU A 336 23.03 -8.19 -11.38
CA LEU A 336 24.04 -8.55 -10.39
C LEU A 336 24.85 -9.77 -10.83
N SER A 337 24.26 -10.72 -11.56
CA SER A 337 24.94 -11.95 -11.94
C SER A 337 26.22 -11.68 -12.73
N LYS A 338 27.30 -12.38 -12.33
CA LYS A 338 28.59 -12.38 -13.04
C LYS A 338 28.59 -13.33 -14.22
N ASN A 339 27.63 -14.26 -14.28
CA ASN A 339 27.51 -15.27 -15.32
C ASN A 339 26.53 -14.80 -16.39
N THR A 340 27.02 -14.57 -17.60
CA THR A 340 26.19 -14.06 -18.70
C THR A 340 25.03 -15.00 -19.06
N LYS A 341 25.21 -16.32 -18.98
CA LYS A 341 24.13 -17.28 -19.30
C LYS A 341 23.02 -17.22 -18.27
N GLU A 342 23.39 -17.17 -17.00
CA GLU A 342 22.45 -17.00 -15.89
C GLU A 342 21.73 -15.66 -15.96
N ALA A 343 22.46 -14.56 -16.20
CA ALA A 343 21.87 -13.24 -16.40
C ALA A 343 20.85 -13.23 -17.54
N GLN A 344 21.14 -13.89 -18.68
CA GLN A 344 20.17 -14.00 -19.78
C GLN A 344 18.95 -14.83 -19.40
N LYS A 345 19.13 -15.92 -18.64
CA LYS A 345 18.00 -16.71 -18.13
C LYS A 345 17.10 -15.86 -17.23
N LEU A 346 17.68 -15.18 -16.24
CA LEU A 346 16.96 -14.30 -15.32
C LEU A 346 16.23 -13.16 -16.06
N PHE A 347 16.83 -12.60 -17.12
CA PHE A 347 16.12 -11.64 -17.96
C PHE A 347 14.94 -12.28 -18.69
N CYS A 348 15.08 -13.47 -19.27
CA CYS A 348 13.95 -14.16 -19.87
C CYS A 348 12.83 -14.45 -18.85
N ASP A 349 13.19 -14.93 -17.66
CA ASP A 349 12.24 -15.20 -16.58
C ASP A 349 11.52 -13.90 -16.16
N ALA A 350 12.24 -12.75 -16.09
CA ALA A 350 11.64 -11.45 -15.81
C ALA A 350 10.60 -11.03 -16.87
N GLU A 351 10.91 -11.24 -18.15
CA GLU A 351 9.98 -10.95 -19.25
C GLU A 351 8.74 -11.83 -19.21
N GLU A 352 8.89 -13.11 -18.85
CA GLU A 352 7.77 -14.02 -18.62
C GLU A 352 6.87 -13.50 -17.48
N LYS A 353 7.44 -13.05 -16.36
CA LYS A 353 6.64 -12.50 -15.25
C LYS A 353 5.95 -11.20 -15.63
N PHE A 354 6.58 -10.33 -16.43
CA PHE A 354 5.89 -9.17 -16.98
C PHE A 354 4.76 -9.54 -17.94
N SER A 355 4.91 -10.60 -18.74
CA SER A 355 3.83 -11.13 -19.57
C SER A 355 2.64 -11.60 -18.72
N LEU A 356 2.90 -12.43 -17.71
CA LEU A 356 1.87 -12.92 -16.78
C LEU A 356 1.18 -11.79 -16.02
N SER A 357 1.93 -10.75 -15.63
CA SER A 357 1.34 -9.54 -15.04
C SER A 357 0.33 -8.87 -15.98
N LEU A 358 0.62 -8.80 -17.28
CA LEU A 358 -0.24 -8.15 -18.28
C LEU A 358 -1.46 -9.00 -18.68
N GLU A 359 -1.43 -10.31 -18.45
CA GLU A 359 -2.61 -11.18 -18.60
C GLU A 359 -3.69 -10.83 -17.57
N GLY A 360 -3.28 -10.44 -16.36
CA GLY A 360 -4.20 -9.98 -15.30
C GLY A 360 -4.65 -8.52 -15.47
N THR A 361 -3.79 -7.65 -16.03
CA THR A 361 -4.11 -6.24 -16.31
C THR A 361 -3.45 -5.76 -17.60
N SER A 362 -4.22 -5.52 -18.66
CA SER A 362 -3.68 -5.23 -20.00
C SER A 362 -3.07 -3.83 -20.18
N ALA A 363 -3.15 -2.95 -19.18
CA ALA A 363 -2.79 -1.53 -19.29
C ALA A 363 -1.97 -1.04 -18.08
N ASP A 364 -0.83 -1.71 -17.79
CA ASP A 364 0.11 -1.26 -16.75
C ASP A 364 1.38 -0.64 -17.37
N SER A 365 1.48 0.69 -17.37
CA SER A 365 2.67 1.40 -17.88
C SER A 365 3.95 1.03 -17.14
N GLU A 366 3.86 0.68 -15.85
CA GLU A 366 5.03 0.33 -15.05
C GLU A 366 5.64 -0.99 -15.54
N VAL A 367 4.79 -1.97 -15.87
CA VAL A 367 5.23 -3.26 -16.42
C VAL A 367 5.95 -3.05 -17.74
N TYR A 368 5.36 -2.29 -18.67
CA TYR A 368 5.99 -1.98 -19.95
C TYR A 368 7.30 -1.20 -19.78
N PHE A 369 7.33 -0.20 -18.90
CA PHE A 369 8.54 0.55 -18.58
C PHE A 369 9.67 -0.36 -18.04
N ASN A 370 9.35 -1.23 -17.10
CA ASN A 370 10.33 -2.16 -16.52
C ASN A 370 10.79 -3.23 -17.51
N TRP A 371 9.90 -3.69 -18.40
CA TRP A 371 10.26 -4.57 -19.52
C TRP A 371 11.21 -3.86 -20.49
N GLY A 372 10.96 -2.58 -20.82
CA GLY A 372 11.87 -1.75 -21.60
C GLY A 372 13.26 -1.66 -20.97
N ASN A 373 13.34 -1.53 -19.64
CA ASN A 373 14.61 -1.54 -18.91
C ASN A 373 15.33 -2.90 -19.01
N VAL A 374 14.61 -4.02 -18.94
CA VAL A 374 15.18 -5.36 -19.18
C VAL A 374 15.81 -5.44 -20.57
N ARG A 375 15.08 -5.03 -21.61
CA ARG A 375 15.57 -5.01 -22.99
C ARG A 375 16.81 -4.14 -23.15
N TYR A 376 16.81 -2.95 -22.56
CA TYR A 376 17.99 -2.06 -22.52
C TYR A 376 19.22 -2.73 -21.86
N HIS A 377 19.03 -3.45 -20.76
CA HIS A 377 20.13 -4.15 -20.11
C HIS A 377 20.64 -5.33 -20.94
N ARG A 378 19.76 -6.09 -21.60
CA ARG A 378 20.15 -7.13 -22.56
C ARG A 378 20.94 -6.57 -23.73
N ALA A 379 20.56 -5.39 -24.25
CA ALA A 379 21.31 -4.68 -25.26
C ALA A 379 22.73 -4.35 -24.77
N SER A 380 22.85 -3.88 -23.52
CA SER A 380 24.14 -3.57 -22.90
C SER A 380 25.03 -4.82 -22.79
N THR A 381 24.45 -5.96 -22.41
CA THR A 381 25.17 -7.24 -22.33
C THR A 381 25.58 -7.76 -23.71
N ALA A 382 24.73 -7.65 -24.74
CA ALA A 382 25.08 -8.01 -26.12
C ALA A 382 26.22 -7.13 -26.65
N ALA A 383 26.14 -5.82 -26.44
CA ALA A 383 27.18 -4.86 -26.79
C ALA A 383 28.54 -5.16 -26.14
N SER A 384 28.57 -5.55 -24.86
CA SER A 384 29.81 -5.94 -24.17
C SER A 384 30.49 -7.17 -24.79
N ARG A 385 29.71 -8.02 -25.47
CA ARG A 385 30.17 -9.18 -26.23
C ARG A 385 30.47 -8.87 -27.70
N LYS A 386 30.36 -7.60 -28.09
CA LYS A 386 30.48 -7.11 -29.48
C LYS A 386 29.42 -7.69 -30.43
N GLU A 387 28.29 -8.12 -29.89
CA GLU A 387 27.13 -8.60 -30.65
C GLU A 387 26.22 -7.40 -31.01
N PHE A 388 26.70 -6.50 -31.88
CA PHE A 388 26.05 -5.19 -32.12
C PHE A 388 24.68 -5.28 -32.77
N ARG A 389 24.48 -6.22 -33.70
CA ARG A 389 23.16 -6.49 -34.29
C ARG A 389 22.14 -6.92 -33.22
N ALA A 390 22.52 -7.86 -32.36
CA ALA A 390 21.67 -8.29 -31.25
C ALA A 390 21.42 -7.14 -30.25
N ALA A 391 22.43 -6.30 -30.00
CA ALA A 391 22.26 -5.11 -29.16
C ALA A 391 21.26 -4.13 -29.78
N PHE A 392 21.32 -3.91 -31.10
CA PHE A 392 20.36 -3.07 -31.83
C PHE A 392 18.94 -3.62 -31.70
N GLU A 393 18.74 -4.91 -31.97
CA GLU A 393 17.42 -5.58 -31.85
C GLU A 393 16.84 -5.42 -30.43
N GLN A 394 17.65 -5.58 -29.38
CA GLN A 394 17.20 -5.34 -28.01
C GLN A 394 16.88 -3.87 -27.73
N LEU A 395 17.60 -2.92 -28.34
CA LEU A 395 17.26 -1.49 -28.25
C LEU A 395 15.93 -1.18 -28.95
N VAL A 396 15.65 -1.80 -30.10
CA VAL A 396 14.35 -1.66 -30.79
C VAL A 396 13.22 -2.12 -29.87
N HIS A 397 13.34 -3.33 -29.33
CA HIS A 397 12.35 -3.86 -28.39
C HIS A 397 12.22 -3.02 -27.11
N ALA A 398 13.31 -2.41 -26.63
CA ALA A 398 13.23 -1.47 -25.51
C ALA A 398 12.37 -0.24 -25.88
N GLY A 399 12.58 0.32 -27.06
CA GLY A 399 11.78 1.43 -27.60
C GLY A 399 10.30 1.08 -27.72
N GLU A 400 9.97 -0.08 -28.27
CA GLU A 400 8.59 -0.59 -28.38
C GLU A 400 7.91 -0.67 -27.01
N LYS A 401 8.61 -1.16 -25.99
CA LYS A 401 8.05 -1.26 -24.63
C LYS A 401 7.88 0.12 -23.97
N TYR A 402 8.80 1.06 -24.17
CA TYR A 402 8.60 2.42 -23.68
C TYR A 402 7.44 3.14 -24.38
N MET A 403 7.26 2.91 -25.68
CA MET A 403 6.11 3.42 -26.43
C MET A 403 4.79 2.84 -25.90
N ALA A 404 4.72 1.52 -25.67
CA ALA A 404 3.56 0.89 -25.05
C ALA A 404 3.27 1.45 -23.64
N ALA A 405 4.31 1.78 -22.86
CA ALA A 405 4.14 2.44 -21.57
C ALA A 405 3.48 3.84 -21.70
N LEU A 406 3.81 4.60 -22.75
CA LEU A 406 3.21 5.90 -23.04
C LEU A 406 1.75 5.78 -23.48
N GLU A 407 1.44 4.79 -24.31
CA GLU A 407 0.09 4.54 -24.81
C GLU A 407 -0.90 4.16 -23.68
N CYS A 408 -0.40 3.58 -22.58
CA CYS A 408 -1.21 3.28 -21.40
C CYS A 408 -1.63 4.54 -20.60
N GLY A 409 -0.95 5.68 -20.78
CA GLY A 409 -1.39 6.98 -20.25
C GLY A 409 -1.22 7.20 -18.74
N SER A 410 -0.29 6.52 -18.06
CA SER A 410 -0.12 6.61 -16.59
C SER A 410 1.24 7.17 -16.14
N GLY A 411 1.48 7.23 -14.83
CA GLY A 411 2.55 7.99 -14.16
C GLY A 411 4.02 7.71 -14.55
N TYR A 412 4.28 6.85 -15.53
CA TYR A 412 5.62 6.56 -16.07
C TYR A 412 5.93 7.27 -17.39
N ASN A 413 5.05 8.15 -17.89
CA ASN A 413 5.23 8.81 -19.19
C ASN A 413 6.56 9.55 -19.33
N PHE A 414 6.98 10.33 -18.33
CA PHE A 414 8.23 11.08 -18.42
C PHE A 414 9.47 10.15 -18.38
N ASP A 415 9.45 9.13 -17.52
CA ASP A 415 10.54 8.16 -17.43
C ASP A 415 10.67 7.34 -18.73
N ALA A 416 9.54 6.92 -19.31
CA ALA A 416 9.48 6.23 -20.58
C ALA A 416 10.02 7.10 -21.73
N LEU A 417 9.63 8.39 -21.81
CA LEU A 417 10.18 9.33 -22.80
C LEU A 417 11.70 9.49 -22.65
N ILE A 418 12.18 9.73 -21.43
CA ILE A 418 13.61 9.92 -21.19
C ILE A 418 14.40 8.67 -21.57
N ASN A 419 13.90 7.47 -21.21
CA ASN A 419 14.58 6.22 -21.50
C ASN A 419 14.48 5.82 -22.98
N TRP A 420 13.35 6.06 -23.64
CA TRP A 420 13.23 5.87 -25.09
C TRP A 420 14.21 6.78 -25.83
N GLY A 421 14.29 8.05 -25.45
CA GLY A 421 15.27 8.97 -26.01
C GLY A 421 16.73 8.53 -25.78
N LYS A 422 17.06 7.91 -24.65
CA LYS A 422 18.39 7.31 -24.42
C LYS A 422 18.65 6.13 -25.37
N VAL A 423 17.66 5.26 -25.56
CA VAL A 423 17.73 4.13 -26.50
C VAL A 423 17.98 4.62 -27.92
N LEU A 424 17.23 5.62 -28.39
CA LEU A 424 17.43 6.22 -29.72
C LEU A 424 18.82 6.86 -29.85
N ASN A 425 19.29 7.54 -28.81
CA ASN A 425 20.64 8.10 -28.76
C ASN A 425 21.74 7.04 -28.80
N LEU A 426 21.46 5.78 -28.50
CA LEU A 426 22.39 4.68 -28.71
C LEU A 426 22.26 4.11 -30.13
N GLN A 427 21.03 3.94 -30.63
CA GLN A 427 20.77 3.44 -31.97
C GLN A 427 21.43 4.30 -33.08
N ILE A 428 21.42 5.64 -32.96
CA ILE A 428 22.05 6.53 -33.95
C ILE A 428 23.58 6.36 -34.04
N HIS A 429 24.23 5.70 -33.07
CA HIS A 429 25.67 5.41 -33.09
C HIS A 429 25.96 3.96 -33.51
N LEU A 430 24.96 3.18 -33.90
CA LEU A 430 25.15 1.86 -34.49
C LEU A 430 25.09 1.96 -36.02
N ALA A 431 25.99 1.25 -36.69
CA ALA A 431 26.10 1.34 -38.14
C ALA A 431 24.86 0.77 -38.84
N GLN A 432 24.53 1.34 -40.00
CA GLN A 432 23.35 0.96 -40.77
C GLN A 432 23.30 -0.53 -41.14
N GLN A 433 24.47 -1.17 -41.31
CA GLN A 433 24.60 -2.61 -41.54
C GLN A 433 24.11 -3.50 -40.38
N ASP A 434 24.02 -2.94 -39.16
CA ASP A 434 23.54 -3.65 -37.97
C ASP A 434 22.03 -3.44 -37.75
N HIS A 435 21.39 -2.61 -38.57
CA HIS A 435 19.95 -2.35 -38.50
C HIS A 435 19.20 -3.52 -39.17
N PRO A 436 18.01 -3.91 -38.67
CA PRO A 436 17.11 -4.79 -39.40
C PRO A 436 16.77 -4.17 -40.77
N PRO A 437 16.63 -4.98 -41.84
CA PRO A 437 16.49 -4.49 -43.21
C PRO A 437 15.29 -3.55 -43.44
N ASP A 438 14.22 -3.68 -42.64
CA ASP A 438 13.00 -2.87 -42.76
C ASP A 438 12.86 -1.80 -41.65
N TYR A 439 13.90 -1.61 -40.82
CA TYR A 439 13.84 -0.67 -39.70
C TYR A 439 14.24 0.75 -40.12
N SER A 440 13.29 1.68 -40.08
CA SER A 440 13.55 3.11 -40.30
C SER A 440 13.78 3.85 -38.98
N LEU A 441 15.04 4.05 -38.61
CA LEU A 441 15.40 4.82 -37.41
C LEU A 441 14.87 6.27 -37.46
N SER A 442 14.86 6.89 -38.65
CA SER A 442 14.33 8.23 -38.84
C SER A 442 12.82 8.31 -38.52
N LEU A 443 12.05 7.29 -38.91
CA LEU A 443 10.61 7.22 -38.61
C LEU A 443 10.36 7.03 -37.11
N VAL A 444 11.14 6.16 -36.44
CA VAL A 444 11.01 5.94 -35.00
C VAL A 444 11.40 7.19 -34.21
N VAL A 445 12.42 7.92 -34.65
CA VAL A 445 12.77 9.23 -34.06
C VAL A 445 11.62 10.22 -34.21
N GLU A 446 10.98 10.27 -35.38
CA GLU A 446 9.82 11.15 -35.61
C GLU A 446 8.66 10.83 -34.67
N LEU A 447 8.32 9.55 -34.50
CA LEU A 447 7.31 9.09 -33.55
C LEU A 447 7.66 9.46 -32.12
N TYR A 448 8.92 9.30 -31.72
CA TYR A 448 9.40 9.71 -30.40
C TYR A 448 9.26 11.21 -30.18
N LEU A 449 9.69 12.04 -31.15
CA LEU A 449 9.60 13.49 -31.04
C LEU A 449 8.15 13.97 -30.97
N ALA A 450 7.25 13.38 -31.78
CA ALA A 450 5.82 13.66 -31.73
C ALA A 450 5.22 13.30 -30.37
N SER A 451 5.53 12.11 -29.85
CA SER A 451 5.09 11.65 -28.53
C SER A 451 5.61 12.57 -27.42
N PHE A 452 6.88 12.96 -27.49
CA PHE A 452 7.49 13.88 -26.54
C PHE A 452 6.79 15.23 -26.53
N THR A 453 6.57 15.83 -27.70
CA THR A 453 5.84 17.10 -27.81
C THR A 453 4.40 16.97 -27.28
N SER A 454 3.70 15.88 -27.62
CA SER A 454 2.33 15.65 -27.14
C SER A 454 2.23 15.60 -25.62
N VAL A 455 3.10 14.85 -24.96
CA VAL A 455 3.08 14.70 -23.49
C VAL A 455 3.43 16.02 -22.80
N VAL A 456 4.46 16.71 -23.31
CA VAL A 456 5.02 17.89 -22.64
C VAL A 456 4.19 19.16 -22.89
N MET A 457 3.43 19.19 -23.98
CA MET A 457 2.53 20.29 -24.31
C MET A 457 1.08 20.02 -23.87
N SER A 458 0.81 18.89 -23.20
CA SER A 458 -0.49 18.60 -22.62
C SER A 458 -0.77 19.47 -21.38
N ASP A 459 -2.04 19.73 -21.09
CA ASP A 459 -2.47 20.49 -19.90
C ASP A 459 -2.08 19.79 -18.58
N GLU A 460 -1.71 18.51 -18.64
CA GLU A 460 -1.21 17.73 -17.50
C GLU A 460 0.26 18.04 -17.14
N TYR A 461 0.99 18.73 -18.02
CA TYR A 461 2.37 19.14 -17.74
C TYR A 461 2.40 20.28 -16.72
N ASN A 462 2.82 19.97 -15.49
CA ASN A 462 3.03 20.96 -14.44
C ASN A 462 4.47 21.52 -14.50
N ASP A 463 4.62 22.85 -14.55
CA ASP A 463 5.90 23.61 -14.66
C ASP A 463 6.93 23.29 -13.54
N GLY A 464 6.55 22.52 -12.53
CA GLY A 464 7.43 22.02 -11.46
C GLY A 464 8.39 20.89 -11.88
N TYR A 465 8.17 20.21 -13.00
CA TYR A 465 9.07 19.15 -13.48
C TYR A 465 10.20 19.73 -14.32
N SER A 466 11.46 19.51 -13.89
CA SER A 466 12.63 19.86 -14.72
C SER A 466 12.81 18.79 -15.78
N LEU A 467 12.17 18.97 -16.93
CA LEU A 467 12.26 18.02 -18.02
C LEU A 467 13.60 18.16 -18.75
N SER A 468 14.37 17.09 -18.82
CA SER A 468 15.66 17.12 -19.51
C SER A 468 15.50 16.95 -21.01
N LEU A 469 15.82 17.98 -21.79
CA LEU A 469 15.88 17.90 -23.26
C LEU A 469 17.18 17.28 -23.79
N LYS A 470 18.00 16.70 -22.91
CA LYS A 470 19.25 16.01 -23.30
C LYS A 470 19.04 14.93 -24.36
N PRO A 471 17.98 14.10 -24.31
CA PRO A 471 17.80 13.09 -25.33
C PRO A 471 17.58 13.71 -26.72
N ILE A 472 16.73 14.75 -26.83
CA ILE A 472 16.48 15.46 -28.08
C ILE A 472 17.74 16.19 -28.56
N LEU A 473 18.47 16.83 -27.65
CA LEU A 473 19.75 17.45 -27.96
C LEU A 473 20.78 16.44 -28.49
N GLY A 474 20.76 15.20 -28.01
CA GLY A 474 21.61 14.12 -28.51
C GLY A 474 21.26 13.75 -29.96
N LEU A 475 19.97 13.67 -30.28
CA LEU A 475 19.47 13.42 -31.65
C LEU A 475 19.77 14.60 -32.59
N ALA A 476 19.65 15.83 -32.11
CA ALA A 476 20.01 17.05 -32.85
C ALA A 476 21.50 17.15 -33.19
N LYS A 477 22.33 16.29 -32.61
CA LYS A 477 23.78 16.17 -32.86
C LYS A 477 24.14 14.88 -33.58
N ALA A 478 23.16 14.14 -34.12
CA ALA A 478 23.43 12.97 -34.94
C ALA A 478 24.17 13.38 -36.22
N ASP A 479 25.02 12.48 -36.74
CA ASP A 479 25.67 12.67 -38.04
C ASP A 479 24.67 12.54 -39.20
N ASP A 480 23.56 11.82 -38.97
CA ASP A 480 22.44 11.73 -39.89
C ASP A 480 21.69 13.07 -39.96
N SER A 481 21.76 13.70 -41.13
CA SER A 481 21.19 15.03 -41.37
C SER A 481 19.65 15.07 -41.27
N GLU A 482 18.97 13.96 -41.56
CA GLU A 482 17.51 13.89 -41.50
C GLU A 482 17.06 13.86 -40.03
N ILE A 483 17.66 12.96 -39.23
CA ILE A 483 17.43 12.84 -37.79
C ILE A 483 17.76 14.14 -37.06
N ALA A 484 18.92 14.73 -37.36
CA ALA A 484 19.35 15.98 -36.75
C ALA A 484 18.37 17.12 -37.06
N SER A 485 17.93 17.24 -38.33
CA SER A 485 16.93 18.23 -38.76
C SER A 485 15.60 18.08 -38.03
N LYS A 486 15.06 16.85 -37.91
CA LYS A 486 13.81 16.58 -37.17
C LYS A 486 13.91 16.99 -35.70
N ALA A 487 15.01 16.63 -35.03
CA ALA A 487 15.24 16.99 -33.63
C ALA A 487 15.43 18.49 -33.42
N ILE A 488 16.11 19.19 -34.34
CA ILE A 488 16.25 20.65 -34.31
C ILE A 488 14.89 21.34 -34.46
N ASN A 489 14.05 20.89 -35.39
CA ASN A 489 12.70 21.42 -35.57
C ASN A 489 11.84 21.22 -34.32
N CYS A 490 11.95 20.04 -33.67
CA CYS A 490 11.29 19.81 -32.38
C CYS A 490 11.76 20.81 -31.32
N LEU A 491 13.08 21.08 -31.19
CA LEU A 491 13.61 22.08 -30.26
C LEU A 491 13.15 23.51 -30.58
N ILE A 492 13.00 23.85 -31.87
CA ILE A 492 12.44 25.15 -32.29
C ILE A 492 11.00 25.25 -31.79
N ASN A 493 10.15 24.27 -32.09
CA ASN A 493 8.75 24.26 -31.65
C ASN A 493 8.64 24.36 -30.10
N LEU A 494 9.45 23.60 -29.36
CA LEU A 494 9.47 23.67 -27.88
C LEU A 494 9.97 25.03 -27.35
N SER A 495 10.86 25.72 -28.07
CA SER A 495 11.34 27.06 -27.70
C SER A 495 10.29 28.16 -27.87
N GLU A 496 9.21 27.87 -28.59
CA GLU A 496 8.06 28.76 -28.76
C GLU A 496 6.95 28.47 -27.74
N SER A 497 7.14 27.47 -26.87
CA SER A 497 6.16 27.11 -25.84
C SER A 497 5.84 28.27 -24.89
N HIS A 498 4.58 28.32 -24.44
CA HIS A 498 4.12 29.24 -23.41
C HIS A 498 4.65 28.90 -22.01
N ILE A 499 5.19 27.69 -21.82
CA ILE A 499 5.77 27.22 -20.55
C ILE A 499 7.19 27.79 -20.41
N PRO A 500 7.45 28.68 -19.42
CA PRO A 500 8.72 29.40 -19.34
C PRO A 500 9.95 28.49 -19.16
N SER A 501 9.86 27.49 -18.27
CA SER A 501 10.99 26.57 -17.99
C SER A 501 11.38 25.73 -19.21
N LEU A 502 10.38 25.21 -19.92
CA LEU A 502 10.55 24.42 -21.13
C LEU A 502 11.13 25.27 -22.26
N LYS A 503 10.59 26.48 -22.45
CA LYS A 503 11.09 27.45 -23.43
C LYS A 503 12.56 27.78 -23.21
N GLU A 504 12.96 27.98 -21.96
CA GLU A 504 14.34 28.29 -21.60
C GLU A 504 15.29 27.12 -21.87
N GLU A 505 14.95 25.92 -21.42
CA GLU A 505 15.76 24.71 -21.65
C GLU A 505 15.82 24.37 -23.15
N ALA A 506 14.72 24.53 -23.90
CA ALA A 506 14.68 24.32 -25.35
C ALA A 506 15.56 25.34 -26.08
N SER A 507 15.47 26.63 -25.72
CA SER A 507 16.32 27.69 -26.26
C SER A 507 17.80 27.44 -25.96
N ARG A 508 18.11 26.93 -24.76
CA ARG A 508 19.46 26.51 -24.38
C ARG A 508 19.94 25.32 -25.21
N ALA A 509 19.15 24.27 -25.33
CA ALA A 509 19.48 23.09 -26.13
C ALA A 509 19.69 23.45 -27.61
N LEU A 510 18.83 24.30 -28.18
CA LEU A 510 18.93 24.78 -29.56
C LEU A 510 20.22 25.57 -29.80
N ARG A 511 20.61 26.45 -28.86
CA ARG A 511 21.90 27.17 -28.93
C ARG A 511 23.08 26.20 -28.93
N ILE A 512 23.02 25.13 -28.15
CA ILE A 512 24.08 24.11 -28.09
C ILE A 512 24.15 23.34 -29.41
N ALA A 513 23.01 22.92 -29.97
CA ALA A 513 22.94 22.21 -31.25
C ALA A 513 23.51 23.07 -32.40
N LYS A 514 23.06 24.34 -32.51
CA LYS A 514 23.51 25.27 -33.57
C LYS A 514 25.01 25.60 -33.52
N ARG A 515 25.61 25.67 -32.32
CA ARG A 515 27.05 25.94 -32.17
C ARG A 515 27.95 24.84 -32.77
N GLN A 516 27.51 23.58 -32.74
CA GLN A 516 28.29 22.46 -33.30
C GLN A 516 28.12 22.35 -34.83
N LEU A 517 26.93 22.66 -35.36
CA LEU A 517 26.73 22.78 -36.82
C LEU A 517 27.67 23.84 -37.44
N GLY A 518 27.90 24.96 -36.73
CA GLY A 518 28.85 25.99 -37.16
C GLY A 518 30.34 25.62 -37.04
N SER A 519 30.70 24.63 -36.21
CA SER A 519 32.10 24.18 -36.06
C SER A 519 32.49 23.06 -37.03
N ASN A 520 31.53 22.23 -37.44
CA ASN A 520 31.79 21.11 -38.38
C ASN A 520 32.07 21.57 -39.82
N ILE A 521 31.87 22.85 -40.16
CA ILE A 521 32.25 23.42 -41.46
C ILE A 521 33.79 23.62 -41.58
N LYS A 522 34.57 23.42 -40.50
CA LYS A 522 36.03 23.65 -40.51
C LYS A 522 36.93 22.42 -40.42
N THR A 523 36.39 21.20 -40.37
CA THR A 523 37.22 19.98 -40.38
C THR A 523 36.57 18.88 -41.20
N GLU A 524 36.72 18.94 -42.52
CA GLU A 524 36.69 17.74 -43.36
C GLU A 524 37.94 16.90 -43.02
N ASN A 525 37.79 15.88 -42.18
CA ASN A 525 38.75 14.80 -42.13
C ASN A 525 38.20 13.63 -42.97
N PRO A 526 38.99 13.02 -43.87
CA PRO A 526 38.54 11.91 -44.68
C PRO A 526 38.24 10.68 -43.80
N PRO A 527 37.36 9.77 -44.25
CA PRO A 527 36.98 8.61 -43.46
C PRO A 527 38.20 7.70 -43.26
N PHE A 528 38.58 7.51 -42.00
CA PHE A 528 39.58 6.51 -41.62
C PHE A 528 39.03 5.11 -41.96
N GLN A 529 39.57 4.49 -43.00
CA GLN A 529 39.37 3.08 -43.30
C GLN A 529 40.04 2.23 -42.20
N GLY A 530 39.27 1.34 -41.56
CA GLY A 530 39.83 0.20 -40.81
C GLY A 530 39.32 -0.04 -39.39
N GLN A 531 38.55 0.85 -38.78
CA GLN A 531 37.87 0.60 -37.50
C GLN A 531 36.46 1.17 -37.53
N HIS A 532 35.47 0.40 -37.07
CA HIS A 532 34.06 0.80 -36.94
C HIS A 532 33.93 2.10 -36.11
N PRO A 533 33.80 3.29 -36.71
CA PRO A 533 33.96 4.57 -36.00
C PRO A 533 32.78 4.84 -35.06
N THR A 534 31.60 4.35 -35.45
CA THR A 534 30.32 4.50 -34.77
C THR A 534 30.24 3.61 -33.52
N VAL A 535 30.81 2.40 -33.57
CA VAL A 535 30.84 1.44 -32.46
C VAL A 535 31.64 1.95 -31.26
N SER A 536 32.77 2.64 -31.49
CA SER A 536 33.57 3.20 -30.39
C SER A 536 32.78 4.26 -29.61
N THR A 537 32.09 5.16 -30.32
CA THR A 537 31.22 6.17 -29.72
C THR A 537 30.01 5.54 -29.03
N PHE A 538 29.42 4.50 -29.62
CA PHE A 538 28.35 3.72 -29.01
C PHE A 538 28.79 3.10 -27.68
N LEU A 539 29.94 2.41 -27.63
CA LEU A 539 30.47 1.82 -26.41
C LEU A 539 30.83 2.89 -25.37
N GLN A 540 31.40 4.03 -25.78
CA GLN A 540 31.66 5.16 -24.90
C GLN A 540 30.38 5.75 -24.31
N LYS A 541 29.31 5.90 -25.10
CA LYS A 541 28.01 6.40 -24.64
C LYS A 541 27.28 5.39 -23.76
N LEU A 542 27.35 4.11 -24.10
CA LEU A 542 26.82 3.02 -23.29
C LEU A 542 27.53 2.98 -21.92
N GLU A 543 28.86 3.08 -21.92
CA GLU A 543 29.66 3.12 -20.70
C GLU A 543 29.48 4.45 -19.94
N ALA A 544 29.29 5.58 -20.61
CA ALA A 544 28.93 6.85 -19.97
C ALA A 544 27.56 6.76 -19.28
N THR A 545 26.61 6.04 -19.89
CA THR A 545 25.29 5.78 -19.30
C THR A 545 25.44 4.85 -18.10
N ARG A 546 26.26 3.80 -18.21
CA ARG A 546 26.58 2.86 -17.12
C ARG A 546 27.32 3.53 -15.96
N THR A 547 28.30 4.37 -16.23
CA THR A 547 29.10 5.09 -15.22
C THR A 547 28.33 6.25 -14.60
N THR A 548 27.38 6.88 -15.29
CA THR A 548 26.45 7.83 -14.66
C THR A 548 25.52 7.11 -13.68
N SER A 549 25.19 5.83 -13.93
CA SER A 549 24.47 4.97 -12.99
C SER A 549 25.35 4.38 -11.87
N LEU A 550 26.68 4.25 -12.06
CA LEU A 550 27.62 3.70 -11.07
C LEU A 550 28.36 4.75 -10.22
N ARG A 551 28.67 5.95 -10.74
CA ARG A 551 29.41 7.02 -10.00
C ARG A 551 28.59 7.69 -8.90
N THR A 552 27.30 7.40 -8.81
CA THR A 552 26.49 7.67 -7.61
C THR A 552 26.80 6.74 -6.44
N GLN A 553 27.62 5.70 -6.62
CA GLN A 553 28.06 4.80 -5.54
C GLN A 553 29.52 5.01 -5.09
N GLN A 554 30.33 5.81 -5.80
CA GLN A 554 31.71 6.10 -5.38
C GLN A 554 32.11 7.55 -5.71
N SER A 555 31.85 8.46 -4.78
CA SER A 555 32.46 9.79 -4.78
C SER A 555 33.66 9.78 -3.82
N THR A 556 34.88 9.82 -4.37
CA THR A 556 36.16 9.90 -3.63
C THR A 556 36.55 11.32 -3.20
N ARG A 557 35.59 12.25 -3.11
CA ARG A 557 35.72 13.45 -2.29
C ARG A 557 34.75 13.29 -1.13
N GLU A 558 35.23 13.47 0.10
CA GLU A 558 34.37 13.58 1.29
C GLU A 558 33.38 14.73 1.09
N ILE A 559 32.26 14.42 0.44
CA ILE A 559 31.09 15.26 0.41
C ILE A 559 30.37 14.89 1.70
N ILE A 560 30.53 15.72 2.74
CA ILE A 560 29.77 15.57 3.98
C ILE A 560 28.27 15.59 3.59
N PRO A 561 27.50 14.53 3.91
CA PRO A 561 26.08 14.46 3.57
C PRO A 561 25.32 15.66 4.12
N LEU A 562 24.36 16.19 3.35
CA LEU A 562 23.51 17.30 3.81
C LEU A 562 22.75 16.98 5.12
N SER A 563 22.50 15.70 5.40
CA SER A 563 21.87 15.18 6.63
C SER A 563 22.69 15.38 7.91
N ASP A 564 24.01 15.54 7.77
CA ASP A 564 24.96 15.68 8.88
C ASP A 564 25.07 17.12 9.38
N PHE A 565 24.36 18.06 8.75
CA PHE A 565 24.34 19.46 9.12
C PHE A 565 23.05 19.81 9.89
N GLN A 566 23.18 20.62 10.94
CA GLN A 566 22.09 21.20 11.73
C GLN A 566 22.10 22.72 11.54
N ARG A 567 20.91 23.30 11.35
CA ARG A 567 20.70 24.74 11.15
C ARG A 567 20.85 25.48 12.48
N LEU A 568 21.62 26.56 12.50
CA LEU A 568 21.88 27.33 13.73
C LEU A 568 20.97 28.55 13.96
N SER A 569 20.41 29.19 12.93
CA SER A 569 19.44 30.31 13.08
C SER A 569 18.88 30.79 11.73
N ASP A 570 17.85 31.66 11.80
CA ASP A 570 17.19 32.31 10.68
C ASP A 570 17.87 33.64 10.27
N VAL A 571 18.15 33.74 8.96
CA VAL A 571 18.42 34.90 8.09
C VAL A 571 19.78 35.63 8.17
N GLY A 572 20.47 35.61 7.02
CA GLY A 572 21.62 36.45 6.67
C GLY A 572 21.88 36.49 5.15
N ALA A 573 21.02 37.20 4.42
CA ALA A 573 21.15 37.81 3.08
C ALA A 573 22.17 37.24 2.07
N THR A 574 21.93 36.05 1.50
CA THR A 574 22.11 35.77 0.06
C THR A 574 21.41 34.46 -0.30
N ASP A 575 20.60 34.44 -1.38
CA ASP A 575 19.76 33.30 -1.82
C ASP A 575 20.53 32.03 -2.28
N THR A 576 21.82 31.94 -1.95
CA THR A 576 22.73 30.88 -2.42
C THR A 576 23.68 30.35 -1.33
N CYS A 577 23.61 30.88 -0.10
CA CYS A 577 24.50 30.47 0.99
C CYS A 577 23.75 30.30 2.31
N CYS A 578 24.03 29.23 3.07
CA CYS A 578 23.59 29.11 4.45
C CYS A 578 24.73 28.63 5.36
N THR A 579 24.77 29.13 6.59
CA THR A 579 25.71 28.70 7.62
C THR A 579 25.08 27.55 8.40
N VAL A 580 25.81 26.44 8.51
CA VAL A 580 25.36 25.22 9.19
C VAL A 580 26.46 24.68 10.09
N VAL A 581 26.09 23.91 11.10
CA VAL A 581 27.04 23.19 11.96
C VAL A 581 26.90 21.70 11.71
N ARG A 582 28.02 20.99 11.72
CA ARG A 582 27.99 19.53 11.62
C ARG A 582 27.52 18.94 12.95
N LYS A 583 26.50 18.08 12.92
CA LYS A 583 25.97 17.37 14.10
C LYS A 583 27.12 16.64 14.80
N GLY A 584 27.31 16.91 16.10
CA GLY A 584 28.37 16.30 16.91
C GLY A 584 29.76 16.94 16.79
N ALA A 585 29.94 18.04 16.05
CA ALA A 585 31.20 18.77 15.98
C ALA A 585 30.98 20.30 16.12
N PRO A 586 31.89 21.06 16.76
CA PRO A 586 31.74 22.51 16.96
C PRO A 586 32.06 23.34 15.70
N GLU A 587 32.23 22.70 14.55
CA GLU A 587 32.76 23.30 13.34
C GLU A 587 31.64 23.94 12.50
N LEU A 588 31.86 25.19 12.09
CA LEU A 588 30.96 25.95 11.23
C LEU A 588 31.31 25.72 9.75
N TYR A 589 30.27 25.53 8.94
CA TYR A 589 30.38 25.34 7.51
C TYR A 589 29.51 26.36 6.78
N THR A 590 30.00 26.87 5.66
CA THR A 590 29.15 27.57 4.68
C THR A 590 28.75 26.59 3.59
N LEU A 591 27.46 26.30 3.49
CA LEU A 591 26.88 25.60 2.35
C LEU A 591 26.61 26.61 1.24
N LYS A 592 27.26 26.43 0.09
CA LYS A 592 27.00 27.20 -1.13
C LYS A 592 26.21 26.38 -2.13
N VAL A 593 25.00 26.82 -2.44
CA VAL A 593 24.16 26.29 -3.52
C VAL A 593 24.42 27.15 -4.75
N ARG A 594 25.00 26.57 -5.81
CA ARG A 594 25.16 27.28 -7.07
C ARG A 594 23.85 27.20 -7.86
N ILE A 595 23.13 28.31 -7.95
CA ILE A 595 22.11 28.51 -8.98
C ILE A 595 22.85 28.56 -10.32
N VAL A 596 22.56 27.63 -11.23
CA VAL A 596 23.12 27.64 -12.58
C VAL A 596 22.25 28.55 -13.46
N ASP A 597 22.16 29.82 -13.07
CA ASP A 597 21.69 30.88 -13.96
C ASP A 597 22.51 32.14 -13.72
N LYS A 598 23.12 32.62 -14.81
CA LYS A 598 23.68 33.96 -14.90
C LYS A 598 22.93 34.66 -16.02
N SER A 599 22.02 35.59 -15.68
CA SER A 599 21.86 36.92 -16.31
C SER A 599 20.61 37.62 -15.70
N PRO A 600 20.37 38.93 -15.96
CA PRO A 600 20.54 39.98 -14.95
C PRO A 600 19.23 40.48 -14.34
N ARG A 601 19.37 41.10 -13.17
CA ARG A 601 18.37 41.81 -12.36
C ARG A 601 17.41 42.68 -13.20
N GLN A 602 16.11 42.41 -13.08
CA GLN A 602 15.08 43.42 -12.74
C GLN A 602 13.72 42.74 -12.53
N SER A 603 12.93 43.28 -11.58
CA SER A 603 11.62 42.81 -11.08
C SER A 603 11.67 41.66 -10.05
N TYR A 604 12.17 41.98 -8.85
CA TYR A 604 12.38 41.03 -7.77
C TYR A 604 11.69 41.52 -6.50
N GLU A 605 10.52 40.99 -6.17
CA GLU A 605 10.01 40.91 -4.79
C GLU A 605 8.87 39.87 -4.67
N ASN A 606 7.98 39.79 -5.66
CA ASN A 606 6.89 38.78 -5.67
C ASN A 606 7.31 37.41 -6.26
N GLN A 607 8.20 37.36 -7.25
CA GLN A 607 8.76 36.10 -7.77
C GLN A 607 9.78 35.45 -6.81
N LEU A 608 10.44 36.22 -5.94
CA LEU A 608 11.41 35.71 -4.96
C LEU A 608 10.73 34.96 -3.81
N ARG A 609 9.53 35.37 -3.39
CA ARG A 609 8.79 34.65 -2.33
C ARG A 609 8.29 33.28 -2.81
N HIS A 610 7.72 33.20 -4.02
CA HIS A 610 7.29 31.93 -4.58
C HIS A 610 8.44 31.02 -5.04
N SER A 611 9.52 31.56 -5.60
CA SER A 611 10.70 30.73 -5.92
C SER A 611 11.46 30.29 -4.67
N SER A 612 11.47 31.08 -3.59
CA SER A 612 11.96 30.69 -2.26
C SER A 612 11.15 29.54 -1.67
N GLU A 613 9.81 29.62 -1.71
CA GLU A 613 8.92 28.54 -1.24
C GLU A 613 9.03 27.27 -2.10
N LEU A 614 9.16 27.40 -3.42
CA LEU A 614 9.30 26.26 -4.33
C LEU A 614 10.68 25.60 -4.21
N LEU A 615 11.76 26.39 -4.06
CA LEU A 615 13.11 25.91 -3.81
C LEU A 615 13.21 25.27 -2.41
N HIS A 616 12.54 25.85 -1.41
CA HIS A 616 12.39 25.29 -0.08
C HIS A 616 11.63 23.96 -0.12
N ALA A 617 10.49 23.88 -0.81
CA ALA A 617 9.72 22.65 -0.99
C ALA A 617 10.52 21.56 -1.73
N ARG A 618 11.33 21.94 -2.73
CA ARG A 618 12.21 21.02 -3.47
C ARG A 618 13.37 20.54 -2.60
N MET A 619 13.96 21.41 -1.78
CA MET A 619 14.95 21.03 -0.76
C MET A 619 14.34 20.11 0.29
N MET A 620 13.10 20.37 0.73
CA MET A 620 12.39 19.52 1.69
C MET A 620 12.06 18.15 1.10
N ARG A 621 11.62 18.05 -0.16
CA ARG A 621 11.42 16.74 -0.84
C ARG A 621 12.70 15.94 -1.03
N ILE A 622 13.85 16.61 -1.20
CA ILE A 622 15.17 15.99 -1.28
C ILE A 622 15.66 15.53 0.10
N ILE A 623 15.41 16.33 1.14
CA ILE A 623 15.67 15.97 2.54
C ILE A 623 14.73 14.84 3.02
N GLN A 624 13.53 14.73 2.42
CA GLN A 624 12.52 13.70 2.69
C GLN A 624 12.65 12.46 1.79
N GLY A 625 13.68 12.36 0.95
CA GLY A 625 13.95 11.17 0.13
C GLY A 625 12.93 10.87 -0.99
N GLN A 626 12.02 11.79 -1.31
CA GLN A 626 10.89 11.56 -2.23
C GLN A 626 11.22 11.70 -3.72
N MET A 627 12.50 11.64 -4.12
CA MET A 627 12.90 11.63 -5.53
C MET A 627 13.76 10.40 -5.86
N PRO A 628 13.30 9.49 -6.73
CA PRO A 628 14.17 8.51 -7.35
C PRO A 628 15.09 9.21 -8.37
N PHE A 629 16.38 9.17 -8.10
CA PHE A 629 17.51 9.18 -9.04
C PHE A 629 17.32 9.91 -10.40
N LEU A 630 17.53 11.25 -10.44
CA LEU A 630 18.27 12.02 -11.47
C LEU A 630 18.09 13.57 -11.48
N ALA A 631 17.67 14.23 -10.39
CA ALA A 631 17.76 15.69 -10.33
C ALA A 631 19.15 16.14 -9.82
N ARG A 632 19.96 16.77 -10.69
CA ARG A 632 21.26 17.38 -10.30
C ARG A 632 21.04 18.64 -9.46
N ILE A 633 21.27 18.58 -8.15
CA ILE A 633 21.68 19.76 -7.37
C ILE A 633 23.16 19.60 -7.02
N LEU A 634 24.01 20.50 -7.52
CA LEU A 634 25.43 20.57 -7.15
C LEU A 634 25.58 21.50 -5.94
N TYR A 635 25.96 20.97 -4.78
CA TYR A 635 26.32 21.78 -3.61
C TYR A 635 27.82 21.63 -3.29
N SER A 636 28.39 22.66 -2.66
CA SER A 636 29.75 22.62 -2.11
C SER A 636 29.75 23.12 -0.68
N SER A 637 30.39 22.38 0.23
CA SER A 637 30.65 22.83 1.60
C SER A 637 32.08 23.36 1.71
N ARG A 638 32.26 24.42 2.52
CA ARG A 638 33.58 24.92 2.92
C ARG A 638 33.57 25.13 4.43
N LYS A 639 34.54 24.54 5.12
CA LYS A 639 34.79 24.80 6.54
C LYS A 639 35.20 26.27 6.70
N ILE A 640 34.54 26.98 7.61
CA ILE A 640 34.80 28.40 7.89
C ILE A 640 36.09 28.54 8.69
#